data_AF-A0AAV5XSL8-F1
#
_entry.id   AF-A0AAV5XSL8-F1
#
_cell.length_a   1.000
_cell.length_b   1.000
_cell.length_c   1.000
_cell.angle_alpha   90.00
_cell.angle_beta   90.00
_cell.angle_gamma   90.00
#
_symmetry.space_group_name_H-M   'P 1'
#
loop_
_entity.id
_entity.type
_entity.pdbx_description
1 polymer ?
#
loop_
_entity_poly.entity_id
_entity_poly.type
_entity_poly.pdbx_seq_one_letter_code
_entity_poly.pdbx_strand_id
1 'polypeptide(L)'
;MKRRDFFKIVTTSGAAAVVAGCQQSAERILPLVVPNEQIVPGVAAWFSTVCRECPAGCGVIARNRDGRVVKLEGNPDHPVNRGALCLRGQAALQGAYHPDRFAGPQRRQGGALGAVSWDEALKLVAGKIGELRQAGRGKAVALVTQLENGSLAVLMDRWTQALGTRPRLSLEPFGYEAIRAANRIVFNRDAIPYYAFEEAEVVLSFGADFIETWLSNVSYARAFKRMHGFREGRAGTFIHVEPRQSLTAANADEWVRNAPGTEGLLALAILRAMIDEGLADRRFSEAVAGIDVRKVAEESGVSAETIKHIATLFGRARPGLAVGGGVAMTGTNATPTLVAINLLNAATGATGRTIRFGPDSAYGKVTPYGEVAQLVQAMARGEIEVLLVGPRINPAFALPGGLKFAEAARKVGLVVSFANQPDETTALAHLVLPDTHWLESWGDYAPREGVMGLMQPTMSPVRDALPMGDVLLRAARAVLGTEEGKGPLPWASVEQYLKTAWEPLLRGQPDGWEAALQQGGVWRQTPTAPVTAKIGAVQASRPRLEGDAGGLVLLAYPSFRFYDGRAAGAAWLQEAPDTMTQAVWDAWVEISRETAAKLGIAQGDVVRVSSPHGAIELPAYVSASLHPSAVAIPIGHRWAPYHARYVAASPTPTNPVALLSAGADPASGAAAYLGVRVTLTKTGARRPLAILQATHDQDQREIAQHVDLRAAREQALRGKPKEHEFISMYPPQHYPGYRWGMAIDVDQCVGCQACVVACQAENNVPVVGKAQAAYGRQQQWLRIERWAEGRAERPLNVFLPMLCQHCEVAPCEPVCPVFAAYRTEEGLNGQVYNRCVGTRYCGNNCPYHVRRFNWYNQEFPPPLDVQLNPDVTVRQLGVMEKCTMCIQRIVAGKDRARDEKRSVRDGDVLTACQQTCPTQAITFGNLKDDKSEVSKLAHSPRAYHVLEELGTRPSVTYLKKVVRGHA
;
A
#
# COMPACT_ATOMS: atom_id res chain seq x y z
N MET A 1 49.99 -38.20 31.18
CA MET A 1 49.91 -36.72 31.29
C MET A 1 49.94 -36.35 32.77
N LYS A 2 50.93 -35.58 33.26
CA LYS A 2 51.07 -35.32 34.71
C LYS A 2 50.00 -34.30 35.16
N ARG A 3 49.51 -34.39 36.40
CA ARG A 3 48.50 -33.47 36.98
C ARG A 3 48.88 -31.99 36.82
N ARG A 4 50.19 -31.70 36.85
CA ARG A 4 50.77 -30.36 36.63
C ARG A 4 50.71 -29.88 35.18
N ASP A 5 50.74 -30.80 34.21
CA ASP A 5 50.63 -30.50 32.78
C ASP A 5 49.16 -30.31 32.36
N PHE A 6 48.23 -31.04 33.00
CA PHE A 6 46.78 -30.81 32.84
C PHE A 6 46.38 -29.43 33.35
N PHE A 7 46.85 -29.01 34.53
CA PHE A 7 46.56 -27.65 35.01
C PHE A 7 47.14 -26.59 34.10
N LYS A 8 48.39 -26.71 33.61
CA LYS A 8 48.95 -25.74 32.65
C LYS A 8 48.09 -25.63 31.38
N ILE A 9 47.66 -26.75 30.79
CA ILE A 9 46.82 -26.73 29.59
C ILE A 9 45.45 -26.09 29.89
N VAL A 10 44.84 -26.37 31.04
CA VAL A 10 43.57 -25.74 31.45
C VAL A 10 43.75 -24.24 31.75
N THR A 11 44.86 -23.80 32.34
CA THR A 11 45.13 -22.37 32.57
C THR A 11 45.42 -21.62 31.27
N THR A 12 46.14 -22.23 30.31
CA THR A 12 46.45 -21.59 29.02
C THR A 12 45.25 -21.60 28.05
N SER A 13 44.40 -22.62 28.10
CA SER A 13 43.16 -22.70 27.29
C SER A 13 42.01 -21.88 27.88
N GLY A 14 41.95 -21.78 29.22
CA GLY A 14 40.92 -21.01 29.93
C GLY A 14 41.17 -19.50 29.92
N ALA A 15 42.43 -19.05 29.99
CA ALA A 15 42.74 -17.62 29.97
C ALA A 15 42.45 -16.95 28.61
N ALA A 16 42.69 -17.64 27.49
CA ALA A 16 42.37 -17.10 26.16
C ALA A 16 40.85 -17.02 25.91
N ALA A 17 40.06 -17.95 26.44
CA ALA A 17 38.61 -17.92 26.33
C ALA A 17 37.93 -16.90 27.25
N VAL A 18 38.51 -16.61 28.42
CA VAL A 18 37.96 -15.63 29.38
C VAL A 18 38.31 -14.19 28.99
N VAL A 19 39.47 -13.93 28.37
CA VAL A 19 39.85 -12.56 27.97
C VAL A 19 39.03 -12.05 26.77
N ALA A 20 38.57 -12.93 25.87
CA ALA A 20 37.63 -12.54 24.82
C ALA A 20 36.21 -12.26 25.35
N GLY A 21 35.84 -12.81 26.52
CA GLY A 21 34.53 -12.58 27.15
C GLY A 21 34.41 -11.27 27.94
N CYS A 22 35.54 -10.59 28.20
CA CYS A 22 35.60 -9.35 29.00
C CYS A 22 36.10 -8.12 28.23
N GLN A 23 36.38 -8.22 26.92
CA GLN A 23 36.56 -7.03 26.10
C GLN A 23 35.20 -6.53 25.62
N GLN A 24 34.54 -5.68 26.41
CA GLN A 24 33.67 -4.68 25.81
C GLN A 24 34.53 -3.92 24.80
N SER A 25 34.25 -4.06 23.51
CA SER A 25 34.79 -3.14 22.50
C SER A 25 34.54 -1.73 23.01
N ALA A 26 35.59 -0.92 23.17
CA ALA A 26 35.44 0.44 23.65
C ALA A 26 34.48 1.20 22.73
N GLU A 27 33.26 1.45 23.20
CA GLU A 27 32.26 2.22 22.47
C GLU A 27 32.73 3.68 22.43
N ARG A 28 32.87 4.23 21.23
CA ARG A 28 33.27 5.63 21.04
C ARG A 28 32.02 6.48 20.93
N ILE A 29 31.83 7.37 21.90
CA ILE A 29 30.80 8.42 21.83
C ILE A 29 31.40 9.59 21.05
N LEU A 30 30.84 9.87 19.88
CA LEU A 30 31.30 10.96 19.00
C LEU A 30 30.32 12.14 19.10
N PRO A 31 30.69 13.26 19.74
CA PRO A 31 29.85 14.45 19.73
C PRO A 31 29.84 15.12 18.35
N LEU A 32 28.83 15.95 18.10
CA LEU A 32 28.84 16.82 16.93
C LEU A 32 30.05 17.77 17.00
N VAL A 33 30.82 17.84 15.90
CA VAL A 33 31.96 18.75 15.78
C VAL A 33 31.51 20.21 15.85
N VAL A 34 30.37 20.51 15.23
CA VAL A 34 29.69 21.81 15.31
C VAL A 34 28.31 21.56 15.94
N PRO A 35 28.04 22.07 17.15
CA PRO A 35 26.73 21.95 17.77
C PRO A 35 25.63 22.53 16.89
N ASN A 36 24.52 21.79 16.75
CA ASN A 36 23.31 22.28 16.11
C ASN A 36 22.25 22.51 17.19
N GLU A 37 21.86 23.75 17.44
CA GLU A 37 20.88 24.13 18.47
C GLU A 37 19.49 23.49 18.24
N GLN A 38 19.20 23.05 17.01
CA GLN A 38 17.95 22.36 16.69
C GLN A 38 17.97 20.86 17.02
N ILE A 39 19.14 20.29 17.33
CA ILE A 39 19.30 18.86 17.66
C ILE A 39 19.66 18.73 19.13
N VAL A 40 18.74 18.16 19.91
CA VAL A 40 19.01 17.74 21.28
C VAL A 40 19.26 16.22 21.26
N PRO A 41 20.49 15.75 21.54
CA PRO A 41 20.81 14.33 21.51
C PRO A 41 19.84 13.48 22.33
N GLY A 42 19.30 12.42 21.74
CA GLY A 42 18.35 11.54 22.42
C GLY A 42 16.91 12.08 22.52
N VAL A 43 16.60 13.25 21.95
CA VAL A 43 15.23 13.76 21.73
C VAL A 43 14.89 13.66 20.24
N ALA A 44 13.68 13.21 19.92
CA ALA A 44 13.27 13.06 18.52
C ALA A 44 12.71 14.39 17.98
N ALA A 45 13.13 14.78 16.78
CA ALA A 45 12.50 15.84 16.01
C ALA A 45 11.49 15.22 15.03
N TRP A 46 10.44 15.96 14.69
CA TRP A 46 9.39 15.51 13.77
C TRP A 46 9.23 16.50 12.63
N PHE A 47 9.36 16.02 11.39
CA PHE A 47 9.29 16.86 10.20
C PHE A 47 8.13 16.45 9.30
N SER A 48 7.35 17.42 8.83
CA SER A 48 6.21 17.19 7.93
C SER A 48 6.65 17.14 6.46
N THR A 49 6.28 16.10 5.73
CA THR A 49 6.60 15.95 4.29
C THR A 49 5.50 15.17 3.57
N VAL A 50 5.69 14.76 2.31
CA VAL A 50 4.69 14.01 1.52
C VAL A 50 5.27 12.69 1.04
N CYS A 51 4.54 11.59 1.30
CA CYS A 51 4.86 10.27 0.78
C CYS A 51 4.62 10.20 -0.73
N ARG A 52 5.60 9.64 -1.45
CA ARG A 52 5.54 9.50 -2.91
C ARG A 52 5.65 8.05 -3.41
N GLU A 53 5.30 7.08 -2.56
CA GLU A 53 5.21 5.66 -2.94
C GLU A 53 4.04 5.35 -3.88
N CYS A 54 3.08 6.27 -4.03
CA CYS A 54 2.04 6.24 -5.06
C CYS A 54 1.48 7.65 -5.27
N PRO A 55 0.70 7.89 -6.34
CA PRO A 55 0.15 9.21 -6.62
C PRO A 55 -0.88 9.74 -5.62
N ALA A 56 -1.28 8.95 -4.60
CA ALA A 56 -2.20 9.40 -3.56
C ALA A 56 -1.67 10.57 -2.70
N GLY A 57 -0.34 10.74 -2.59
CA GLY A 57 0.29 11.89 -1.93
C GLY A 57 -0.13 12.09 -0.46
N CYS A 58 0.04 11.05 0.38
CA CYS A 58 -0.29 11.15 1.81
C CYS A 58 0.74 12.01 2.56
N GLY A 59 0.29 12.88 3.47
CA GLY A 59 1.19 13.65 4.32
C GLY A 59 1.82 12.76 5.39
N VAL A 60 3.10 12.98 5.68
CA VAL A 60 3.92 12.17 6.58
C VAL A 60 4.54 13.07 7.64
N ILE A 61 4.65 12.57 8.87
CA ILE A 61 5.59 13.08 9.87
C ILE A 61 6.74 12.07 10.00
N ALA A 62 7.96 12.52 9.72
CA ALA A 62 9.16 11.72 9.81
C ALA A 62 9.82 11.92 11.18
N ARG A 63 9.97 10.85 11.95
CA ARG A 63 10.69 10.84 13.23
C ARG A 63 12.18 10.84 12.96
N ASN A 64 12.82 11.99 13.17
CA ASN A 64 14.26 12.16 13.06
C ASN A 64 14.93 11.99 14.44
N ARG A 65 15.96 11.15 14.48
CA ARG A 65 16.87 10.95 15.62
C ARG A 65 18.25 11.42 15.19
N ASP A 66 18.74 12.53 15.74
CA ASP A 66 20.13 12.98 15.57
C ASP A 66 20.57 13.08 14.09
N GLY A 67 19.69 13.51 13.19
CA GLY A 67 19.96 13.71 11.76
C GLY A 67 19.50 12.57 10.83
N ARG A 68 19.01 11.45 11.36
CA ARG A 68 18.49 10.31 10.56
C ARG A 68 17.01 10.02 10.85
N VAL A 69 16.26 9.59 9.85
CA VAL A 69 14.86 9.18 10.02
C VAL A 69 14.79 7.72 10.47
N VAL A 70 13.98 7.43 11.49
CA VAL A 70 13.86 6.07 12.06
C VAL A 70 12.44 5.51 11.97
N LYS A 71 11.45 6.38 11.76
CA LYS A 71 10.04 6.00 11.66
C LYS A 71 9.27 7.02 10.85
N LEU A 72 8.33 6.54 10.04
CA LEU A 72 7.37 7.38 9.34
C LEU A 72 5.98 7.17 9.96
N GLU A 73 5.22 8.24 10.17
CA GLU A 73 3.81 8.18 10.54
C GLU A 73 3.00 9.11 9.63
N GLY A 74 1.67 8.95 9.59
CA GLY A 74 0.83 9.88 8.85
C GLY A 74 0.75 11.23 9.58
N ASN A 75 0.73 12.33 8.82
CA ASN A 75 0.48 13.66 9.37
C ASN A 75 -1.02 13.82 9.73
N PRO A 76 -1.39 14.06 11.01
CA PRO A 76 -2.77 14.29 11.44
C PRO A 76 -3.49 15.43 10.71
N ASP A 77 -2.75 16.48 10.35
CA ASP A 77 -3.29 17.69 9.75
C ASP A 77 -3.53 17.55 8.24
N HIS A 78 -2.84 16.59 7.60
CA HIS A 78 -2.91 16.44 6.16
C HIS A 78 -4.29 15.91 5.69
N PRO A 79 -5.01 16.61 4.78
CA PRO A 79 -6.42 16.31 4.47
C PRO A 79 -6.68 14.92 3.88
N VAL A 80 -5.70 14.30 3.22
CA VAL A 80 -5.85 13.01 2.54
C VAL A 80 -5.94 11.84 3.54
N ASN A 81 -5.03 11.79 4.50
CA ASN A 81 -4.80 10.61 5.33
C ASN A 81 -5.11 10.82 6.83
N ARG A 82 -5.11 12.07 7.31
CA ARG A 82 -5.49 12.44 8.69
C ARG A 82 -4.81 11.55 9.74
N GLY A 83 -3.49 11.46 9.68
CA GLY A 83 -2.66 10.75 10.67
C GLY A 83 -2.33 9.29 10.35
N ALA A 84 -3.04 8.66 9.41
CA ALA A 84 -2.82 7.26 9.05
C ALA A 84 -1.84 7.09 7.88
N LEU A 85 -1.27 5.89 7.73
CA LEU A 85 -0.34 5.57 6.64
C LEU A 85 -0.55 4.12 6.19
N CYS A 86 -0.42 3.85 4.88
CA CYS A 86 -0.51 2.48 4.36
C CYS A 86 0.81 1.71 4.57
N LEU A 87 0.79 0.39 4.35
CA LEU A 87 1.98 -0.46 4.45
C LEU A 87 3.15 0.04 3.59
N ARG A 88 2.88 0.55 2.37
CA ARG A 88 3.93 1.09 1.48
C ARG A 88 4.58 2.32 2.09
N GLY A 89 3.79 3.25 2.62
CA GLY A 89 4.30 4.44 3.30
C GLY A 89 5.11 4.10 4.54
N GLN A 90 4.71 3.07 5.31
CA GLN A 90 5.48 2.59 6.45
C GLN A 90 6.83 1.98 6.03
N ALA A 91 6.87 1.28 4.90
CA ALA A 91 8.09 0.63 4.38
C ALA A 91 8.97 1.53 3.51
N ALA A 92 8.51 2.72 3.14
CA ALA A 92 9.25 3.63 2.28
C ALA A 92 10.64 4.02 2.81
N LEU A 93 10.83 3.98 4.14
CA LEU A 93 12.12 4.24 4.78
C LEU A 93 13.21 3.26 4.30
N GLN A 94 12.85 2.00 4.01
CA GLN A 94 13.78 1.01 3.47
C GLN A 94 14.28 1.37 2.06
N GLY A 95 13.54 2.21 1.32
CA GLY A 95 13.98 2.75 0.04
C GLY A 95 15.13 3.76 0.18
N ALA A 96 15.08 4.61 1.22
CA ALA A 96 16.13 5.59 1.51
C ALA A 96 17.44 4.90 1.95
N TYR A 97 17.33 3.88 2.81
CA TYR A 97 18.46 3.13 3.36
C TYR A 97 18.75 1.81 2.65
N HIS A 98 18.26 1.63 1.42
CA HIS A 98 18.46 0.38 0.72
C HIS A 98 19.96 0.14 0.45
N PRO A 99 20.52 -1.04 0.79
CA PRO A 99 21.95 -1.32 0.62
C PRO A 99 22.38 -1.25 -0.85
N ASP A 100 21.50 -1.66 -1.77
CA ASP A 100 21.79 -1.69 -3.21
C ASP A 100 21.51 -0.35 -3.91
N ARG A 101 21.29 0.74 -3.14
CA ARG A 101 21.13 2.07 -3.71
C ARG A 101 22.45 2.53 -4.35
N PHE A 102 22.40 3.06 -5.58
CA PHE A 102 23.59 3.50 -6.31
C PHE A 102 24.40 4.51 -5.48
N ALA A 103 25.72 4.32 -5.44
CA ALA A 103 26.61 5.13 -4.63
C ALA A 103 26.92 6.51 -5.23
N GLY A 104 26.80 6.64 -6.56
CA GLY A 104 27.09 7.82 -7.37
C GLY A 104 26.73 7.57 -8.84
N PRO A 105 26.90 8.55 -9.75
CA PRO A 105 26.61 8.40 -11.17
C PRO A 105 27.36 7.22 -11.81
N GLN A 106 26.69 6.51 -12.72
CA GLN A 106 27.28 5.40 -13.45
C GLN A 106 27.05 5.51 -14.96
N ARG A 107 28.07 5.22 -15.75
CA ARG A 107 28.01 5.17 -17.21
C ARG A 107 28.30 3.77 -17.72
N ARG A 108 27.55 3.34 -18.73
CA ARG A 108 27.78 2.04 -19.38
C ARG A 108 28.94 2.12 -20.37
N GLN A 109 29.95 1.28 -20.17
CA GLN A 109 31.10 1.10 -21.07
C GLN A 109 31.42 -0.39 -21.20
N GLY A 110 31.66 -0.89 -22.42
CA GLY A 110 31.93 -2.32 -22.64
C GLY A 110 30.82 -3.27 -22.15
N GLY A 111 29.57 -2.79 -22.05
CA GLY A 111 28.42 -3.55 -21.56
C GLY A 111 28.16 -3.47 -20.05
N ALA A 112 29.11 -2.99 -19.25
CA ALA A 112 28.99 -2.88 -17.79
C ALA A 112 28.83 -1.41 -17.34
N LEU A 113 28.15 -1.19 -16.20
CA LEU A 113 28.09 0.12 -15.54
C LEU A 113 29.38 0.35 -14.74
N GLY A 114 30.03 1.48 -14.98
CA GLY A 114 31.18 1.97 -14.20
C GLY A 114 30.92 3.37 -13.64
N ALA A 115 31.62 3.73 -12.57
CA ALA A 115 31.49 5.04 -11.95
C ALA A 115 31.90 6.17 -12.93
N VAL A 116 31.22 7.31 -12.85
CA VAL A 116 31.53 8.54 -13.59
C VAL A 116 31.28 9.73 -12.67
N SER A 117 31.99 10.84 -12.87
CA SER A 117 31.72 12.06 -12.09
C SER A 117 30.40 12.73 -12.53
N TRP A 118 29.79 13.50 -11.63
CA TRP A 118 28.62 14.33 -11.97
C TRP A 118 28.91 15.30 -13.11
N ASP A 119 30.08 15.91 -13.15
CA ASP A 119 30.45 16.87 -14.20
C ASP A 119 30.55 16.22 -15.58
N GLU A 120 31.17 15.05 -15.66
CA GLU A 120 31.25 14.28 -16.91
C GLU A 120 29.87 13.78 -17.36
N ALA A 121 29.05 13.32 -16.42
CA ALA A 121 27.69 12.90 -16.68
C ALA A 121 26.83 14.06 -17.21
N LEU A 122 26.90 15.24 -16.59
CA LEU A 122 26.20 16.45 -17.01
C LEU A 122 26.69 16.93 -18.38
N LYS A 123 28.01 16.93 -18.62
CA LYS A 123 28.59 17.28 -19.93
C LYS A 123 28.08 16.36 -21.04
N LEU A 124 27.97 15.06 -20.79
CA LEU A 124 27.45 14.10 -21.76
C LEU A 124 25.98 14.39 -22.12
N VAL A 125 25.14 14.60 -21.11
CA VAL A 125 23.70 14.89 -21.31
C VAL A 125 23.51 16.23 -22.02
N ALA A 126 24.15 17.29 -21.51
CA ALA A 126 24.05 18.63 -22.08
C ALA A 126 24.63 18.69 -23.51
N GLY A 127 25.78 18.05 -23.76
CA GLY A 127 26.38 17.99 -25.09
C GLY A 127 25.45 17.37 -26.12
N LYS A 128 24.88 16.20 -25.82
CA LYS A 128 23.99 15.50 -26.76
C LYS A 128 22.69 16.25 -27.02
N ILE A 129 22.09 16.87 -25.99
CA ILE A 129 20.89 17.71 -26.15
C ILE A 129 21.22 18.97 -26.96
N GLY A 130 22.38 19.60 -26.71
CA GLY A 130 22.87 20.77 -27.42
C GLY A 130 23.07 20.51 -28.92
N GLU A 131 23.73 19.40 -29.28
CA GLU A 131 23.91 18.95 -30.67
C GLU A 131 22.56 18.83 -31.40
N LEU A 132 21.59 18.12 -30.80
CA LEU A 132 20.27 17.92 -31.39
C LEU A 132 19.52 19.24 -31.55
N ARG A 133 19.62 20.15 -30.57
CA ARG A 133 19.01 21.47 -30.65
C ARG A 133 19.61 22.31 -31.77
N GLN A 134 20.94 22.37 -31.88
CA GLN A 134 21.63 23.12 -32.94
C GLN A 134 21.29 22.59 -34.34
N ALA A 135 21.05 21.28 -34.46
CA ALA A 135 20.60 20.66 -35.70
C ALA A 135 19.09 20.82 -35.98
N GLY A 136 18.33 21.57 -35.17
CA GLY A 136 16.87 21.73 -35.31
C GLY A 136 16.05 20.49 -34.93
N ARG A 137 16.68 19.50 -34.27
CA ARG A 137 16.12 18.19 -33.93
C ARG A 137 15.81 18.04 -32.44
N GLY A 138 15.48 19.14 -31.75
CA GLY A 138 15.14 19.13 -30.31
C GLY A 138 14.01 18.17 -29.94
N LYS A 139 13.06 17.92 -30.85
CA LYS A 139 11.99 16.93 -30.69
C LYS A 139 12.47 15.46 -30.70
N ALA A 140 13.74 15.18 -30.90
CA ALA A 140 14.34 13.86 -30.69
C ALA A 140 14.69 13.60 -29.21
N VAL A 141 14.44 14.56 -28.32
CA VAL A 141 14.59 14.43 -26.86
C VAL A 141 13.22 14.21 -26.21
N ALA A 142 13.10 13.16 -25.40
CA ALA A 142 11.90 12.83 -24.63
C ALA A 142 12.23 12.76 -23.13
N LEU A 143 11.35 13.34 -22.31
CA LEU A 143 11.37 13.27 -20.85
C LEU A 143 10.14 12.52 -20.36
N VAL A 144 10.34 11.40 -19.66
CA VAL A 144 9.28 10.58 -19.07
C VAL A 144 9.48 10.57 -17.56
N THR A 145 8.46 10.89 -16.77
CA THR A 145 8.54 10.90 -15.29
C THR A 145 7.36 10.14 -14.69
N GLN A 146 7.37 9.88 -13.38
CA GLN A 146 6.13 9.58 -12.66
C GLN A 146 5.16 10.78 -12.72
N LEU A 147 3.98 10.65 -12.10
CA LEU A 147 3.10 11.81 -11.92
C LEU A 147 3.75 12.86 -11.02
N GLU A 148 4.36 13.86 -11.65
CA GLU A 148 4.78 15.09 -11.02
C GLU A 148 3.75 16.19 -11.30
N ASN A 149 3.44 16.95 -10.27
CA ASN A 149 2.57 18.12 -10.31
C ASN A 149 3.21 19.25 -9.46
N GLY A 150 2.45 20.31 -9.15
CA GLY A 150 2.98 21.43 -8.37
C GLY A 150 4.13 22.16 -9.08
N SER A 151 5.10 22.64 -8.31
CA SER A 151 6.22 23.43 -8.79
C SER A 151 7.13 22.61 -9.72
N LEU A 152 7.51 21.39 -9.34
CA LEU A 152 8.44 20.59 -10.16
C LEU A 152 7.88 20.30 -11.56
N ALA A 153 6.58 20.04 -11.69
CA ALA A 153 5.93 19.91 -13.00
C ALA A 153 6.07 21.16 -13.86
N VAL A 154 5.80 22.33 -13.29
CA VAL A 154 5.92 23.62 -14.00
C VAL A 154 7.38 23.89 -14.39
N LEU A 155 8.34 23.53 -13.53
CA LEU A 155 9.77 23.65 -13.84
C LEU A 155 10.15 22.78 -15.04
N MET A 156 9.70 21.53 -15.07
CA MET A 156 9.97 20.63 -16.20
C MET A 156 9.27 21.09 -17.48
N ASP A 157 8.07 21.67 -17.39
CA ASP A 157 7.40 22.25 -18.57
C ASP A 157 8.20 23.44 -19.12
N ARG A 158 8.72 24.32 -18.26
CA ARG A 158 9.65 25.40 -18.66
C ARG A 158 10.94 24.86 -19.25
N TRP A 159 11.47 23.78 -18.70
CA TRP A 159 12.66 23.09 -19.22
C TRP A 159 12.42 22.57 -20.64
N THR A 160 11.29 21.88 -20.88
CA THR A 160 10.99 21.34 -22.21
C THR A 160 10.80 22.45 -23.25
N GLN A 161 10.14 23.54 -22.87
CA GLN A 161 9.91 24.72 -23.71
C GLN A 161 11.22 25.44 -24.05
N ALA A 162 12.07 25.73 -23.04
CA ALA A 162 13.33 26.46 -23.23
C ALA A 162 14.29 25.71 -24.16
N LEU A 163 14.28 24.38 -24.12
CA LEU A 163 15.15 23.54 -24.95
C LEU A 163 14.51 23.10 -26.29
N GLY A 164 13.23 23.43 -26.53
CA GLY A 164 12.52 23.04 -27.75
C GLY A 164 12.29 21.53 -27.90
N THR A 165 12.21 20.81 -26.77
CA THR A 165 12.08 19.35 -26.74
C THR A 165 10.61 18.90 -26.85
N ARG A 166 10.34 17.59 -26.84
CA ARG A 166 8.96 17.11 -26.73
C ARG A 166 8.37 17.50 -25.35
N PRO A 167 7.05 17.73 -25.25
CA PRO A 167 6.40 17.82 -23.94
C PRO A 167 6.74 16.60 -23.09
N ARG A 168 6.90 16.79 -21.78
CA ARG A 168 7.13 15.68 -20.86
C ARG A 168 5.92 14.75 -20.83
N LEU A 169 6.16 13.46 -20.62
CA LEU A 169 5.10 12.49 -20.38
C LEU A 169 5.13 12.05 -18.92
N SER A 170 3.99 12.11 -18.26
CA SER A 170 3.77 11.58 -16.92
C SER A 170 3.27 10.15 -17.03
N LEU A 171 4.17 9.18 -16.84
CA LEU A 171 3.86 7.76 -16.82
C LEU A 171 3.40 7.31 -15.43
N GLU A 172 2.12 6.98 -15.30
CA GLU A 172 1.61 6.14 -14.23
C GLU A 172 0.89 4.94 -14.86
N PRO A 173 1.32 3.69 -14.59
CA PRO A 173 0.70 2.51 -15.18
C PRO A 173 -0.81 2.42 -14.93
N PHE A 174 -1.28 2.99 -13.82
CA PHE A 174 -2.68 2.98 -13.40
C PHE A 174 -3.25 4.42 -13.42
N GLY A 175 -3.50 4.95 -14.63
CA GLY A 175 -3.85 6.35 -14.88
C GLY A 175 -5.36 6.71 -14.78
N TYR A 176 -6.25 5.72 -14.76
CA TYR A 176 -7.71 5.89 -14.66
C TYR A 176 -8.33 6.79 -15.75
N GLU A 177 -7.79 6.80 -16.96
CA GLU A 177 -8.23 7.65 -18.07
C GLU A 177 -9.68 7.39 -18.49
N ALA A 178 -10.15 6.14 -18.35
CA ALA A 178 -11.53 5.77 -18.62
C ALA A 178 -12.53 6.46 -17.68
N ILE A 179 -12.14 6.78 -16.44
CA ILE A 179 -12.99 7.54 -15.50
C ILE A 179 -13.19 8.97 -16.03
N ARG A 180 -12.11 9.63 -16.46
CA ARG A 180 -12.15 10.97 -17.04
C ARG A 180 -13.00 11.00 -18.31
N ALA A 181 -12.79 10.03 -19.21
CA ALA A 181 -13.56 9.93 -20.45
C ALA A 181 -15.06 9.72 -20.20
N ALA A 182 -15.43 8.85 -19.25
CA ALA A 182 -16.83 8.64 -18.89
C ALA A 182 -17.46 9.90 -18.25
N ASN A 183 -16.71 10.62 -17.42
CA ASN A 183 -17.18 11.89 -16.85
C ASN A 183 -17.30 13.00 -17.91
N ARG A 184 -16.44 13.01 -18.93
CA ARG A 184 -16.55 13.91 -20.08
C ARG A 184 -17.80 13.61 -20.89
N ILE A 185 -18.13 12.34 -21.09
CA ILE A 185 -19.33 11.91 -21.83
C ILE A 185 -20.62 12.24 -21.07
N VAL A 186 -20.68 11.91 -19.77
CA VAL A 186 -21.92 12.04 -18.98
C VAL A 186 -22.07 13.43 -18.36
N PHE A 187 -21.02 14.05 -17.85
CA PHE A 187 -21.11 15.30 -17.08
C PHE A 187 -20.42 16.49 -17.75
N ASN A 188 -19.85 16.32 -18.95
CA ASN A 188 -19.02 17.31 -19.63
C ASN A 188 -17.83 17.80 -18.76
N ARG A 189 -17.23 16.88 -17.99
CA ARG A 189 -16.08 17.14 -17.12
C ARG A 189 -14.98 16.12 -17.36
N ASP A 190 -13.81 16.57 -17.81
CA ASP A 190 -12.64 15.71 -18.00
C ASP A 190 -11.80 15.57 -16.71
N ALA A 191 -12.42 15.02 -15.66
CA ALA A 191 -11.83 14.96 -14.33
C ALA A 191 -12.16 13.65 -13.60
N ILE A 192 -11.40 13.34 -12.56
CA ILE A 192 -11.70 12.26 -11.61
C ILE A 192 -12.27 12.94 -10.35
N PRO A 193 -13.58 12.80 -10.07
CA PRO A 193 -14.24 13.49 -8.99
C PRO A 193 -13.86 12.89 -7.62
N TYR A 194 -14.23 13.60 -6.56
CA TYR A 194 -14.28 13.02 -5.22
C TYR A 194 -15.54 12.17 -5.07
N TYR A 195 -15.35 10.92 -4.64
CA TYR A 195 -16.43 10.01 -4.30
C TYR A 195 -16.67 10.06 -2.78
N ALA A 196 -17.77 10.66 -2.35
CA ALA A 196 -18.07 10.83 -0.92
C ALA A 196 -18.73 9.58 -0.34
N PHE A 197 -17.93 8.53 -0.11
CA PHE A 197 -18.40 7.26 0.47
C PHE A 197 -19.11 7.49 1.80
N GLU A 198 -18.59 8.40 2.64
CA GLU A 198 -19.16 8.70 3.96
C GLU A 198 -20.61 9.22 3.94
N GLU A 199 -21.12 9.66 2.79
CA GLU A 199 -22.49 10.18 2.65
C GLU A 199 -23.45 9.19 1.99
N ALA A 200 -22.95 8.06 1.50
CA ALA A 200 -23.76 7.04 0.84
C ALA A 200 -24.47 6.12 1.85
N GLU A 201 -25.68 5.68 1.54
CA GLU A 201 -26.37 4.60 2.28
C GLU A 201 -26.01 3.22 1.72
N VAL A 202 -25.86 3.16 0.39
CA VAL A 202 -25.47 1.96 -0.36
C VAL A 202 -24.34 2.32 -1.30
N VAL A 203 -23.24 1.57 -1.23
CA VAL A 203 -22.17 1.60 -2.22
C VAL A 203 -22.29 0.37 -3.11
N LEU A 204 -22.39 0.59 -4.42
CA LEU A 204 -22.37 -0.45 -5.45
C LEU A 204 -21.09 -0.31 -6.28
N SER A 205 -20.11 -1.17 -6.05
CA SER A 205 -18.80 -1.09 -6.71
C SER A 205 -18.67 -2.15 -7.81
N PHE A 206 -18.12 -1.75 -8.96
CA PHE A 206 -17.82 -2.61 -10.09
C PHE A 206 -16.30 -2.69 -10.28
N GLY A 207 -15.68 -3.68 -9.65
CA GLY A 207 -14.26 -3.95 -9.72
C GLY A 207 -13.33 -2.82 -9.21
N ALA A 208 -13.85 -1.80 -8.52
CA ALA A 208 -13.00 -0.75 -7.93
C ALA A 208 -12.39 -1.21 -6.60
N ASP A 209 -11.06 -1.33 -6.56
CA ASP A 209 -10.26 -1.84 -5.45
C ASP A 209 -9.83 -0.72 -4.45
N PHE A 210 -10.79 0.04 -3.93
CA PHE A 210 -10.57 1.26 -3.12
C PHE A 210 -9.94 1.03 -1.73
N ILE A 211 -9.87 -0.20 -1.25
CA ILE A 211 -9.11 -0.55 -0.05
C ILE A 211 -7.63 -0.84 -0.38
N GLU A 212 -7.34 -1.13 -1.66
CA GLU A 212 -6.04 -1.60 -2.14
C GLU A 212 -5.27 -0.50 -2.87
N THR A 213 -5.47 -0.34 -4.18
CA THR A 213 -4.65 0.56 -5.01
C THR A 213 -5.45 1.66 -5.73
N TRP A 214 -6.78 1.60 -5.68
CA TRP A 214 -7.62 2.58 -6.35
C TRP A 214 -7.53 3.97 -5.71
N LEU A 215 -7.06 4.93 -6.52
CA LEU A 215 -6.90 6.35 -6.19
C LEU A 215 -6.11 6.60 -4.89
N SER A 216 -6.79 6.62 -3.73
CA SER A 216 -6.22 6.86 -2.41
C SER A 216 -6.80 5.90 -1.38
N ASN A 217 -6.12 4.78 -1.19
CA ASN A 217 -6.59 3.69 -0.33
C ASN A 217 -6.77 4.10 1.15
N VAL A 218 -5.90 4.96 1.70
CA VAL A 218 -6.05 5.45 3.08
C VAL A 218 -7.29 6.33 3.22
N SER A 219 -7.53 7.22 2.26
CA SER A 219 -8.67 8.13 2.29
C SER A 219 -9.99 7.37 2.11
N TYR A 220 -10.04 6.50 1.10
CA TYR A 220 -11.25 5.74 0.76
C TYR A 220 -11.54 4.61 1.74
N ALA A 221 -10.55 3.92 2.33
CA ALA A 221 -10.81 2.96 3.40
C ALA A 221 -11.44 3.64 4.64
N ARG A 222 -10.96 4.85 4.99
CA ARG A 222 -11.54 5.65 6.07
C ARG A 222 -12.96 6.10 5.76
N ALA A 223 -13.16 6.66 4.56
CA ALA A 223 -14.47 7.10 4.08
C ALA A 223 -15.48 5.95 4.03
N PHE A 224 -15.05 4.80 3.50
CA PHE A 224 -15.81 3.56 3.49
C PHE A 224 -16.23 3.13 4.89
N LYS A 225 -15.33 3.08 5.87
CA LYS A 225 -15.71 2.69 7.24
C LYS A 225 -16.49 3.73 8.02
N ARG A 226 -16.51 5.00 7.61
CA ARG A 226 -17.50 5.97 8.12
C ARG A 226 -18.93 5.62 7.69
N MET A 227 -19.09 5.05 6.49
CA MET A 227 -20.38 4.61 5.96
C MET A 227 -20.74 3.19 6.43
N HIS A 228 -19.83 2.24 6.26
CA HIS A 228 -20.05 0.81 6.51
C HIS A 228 -19.85 0.41 7.97
N GLY A 229 -19.11 1.18 8.75
CA GLY A 229 -18.92 0.88 10.17
C GLY A 229 -20.19 1.03 10.99
N PHE A 230 -20.45 0.11 11.93
CA PHE A 230 -21.57 0.24 12.87
C PHE A 230 -21.36 1.40 13.83
N ARG A 231 -22.21 2.42 13.76
CA ARG A 231 -22.19 3.62 14.61
C ARG A 231 -23.61 4.08 14.89
N GLU A 232 -23.94 4.28 16.16
CA GLU A 232 -25.26 4.81 16.57
C GLU A 232 -26.44 4.03 15.96
N GLY A 233 -26.33 2.69 15.91
CA GLY A 233 -27.35 1.82 15.30
C GLY A 233 -27.44 1.87 13.77
N ARG A 234 -26.58 2.65 13.10
CA ARG A 234 -26.53 2.79 11.64
C ARG A 234 -25.29 2.13 11.07
N ALA A 235 -25.44 1.57 9.88
CA ALA A 235 -24.38 0.87 9.17
C ALA A 235 -24.83 0.71 7.70
N GLY A 236 -24.15 1.36 6.76
CA GLY A 236 -24.49 1.32 5.33
C GLY A 236 -24.24 -0.07 4.71
N THR A 237 -24.69 -0.25 3.47
CA THR A 237 -24.56 -1.52 2.73
C THR A 237 -23.52 -1.40 1.62
N PHE A 238 -22.69 -2.41 1.45
CA PHE A 238 -21.69 -2.46 0.40
C PHE A 238 -21.81 -3.73 -0.45
N ILE A 239 -22.09 -3.51 -1.74
CA ILE A 239 -22.19 -4.57 -2.75
C ILE A 239 -21.02 -4.40 -3.72
N HIS A 240 -20.32 -5.49 -4.01
CA HIS A 240 -19.15 -5.49 -4.89
C HIS A 240 -19.28 -6.53 -6.00
N VAL A 241 -19.25 -6.08 -7.25
CA VAL A 241 -19.25 -6.90 -8.46
C VAL A 241 -17.82 -7.05 -8.95
N GLU A 242 -17.27 -8.26 -8.86
CA GLU A 242 -15.92 -8.57 -9.35
C GLU A 242 -15.78 -10.09 -9.60
N PRO A 243 -15.12 -10.54 -10.68
CA PRO A 243 -14.88 -11.97 -10.94
C PRO A 243 -13.98 -12.66 -9.90
N ARG A 244 -13.12 -11.89 -9.23
CA ARG A 244 -12.21 -12.31 -8.16
C ARG A 244 -12.67 -11.69 -6.85
N GLN A 245 -12.52 -12.39 -5.72
CA GLN A 245 -12.69 -11.76 -4.41
C GLN A 245 -11.38 -11.05 -4.05
N SER A 246 -11.26 -9.76 -4.40
CA SER A 246 -10.21 -8.88 -3.90
C SER A 246 -10.32 -8.61 -2.39
N LEU A 247 -9.35 -7.90 -1.80
CA LEU A 247 -9.48 -7.44 -0.41
C LEU A 247 -10.68 -6.49 -0.26
N THR A 248 -10.93 -5.68 -1.29
CA THR A 248 -12.11 -4.83 -1.34
C THR A 248 -13.39 -5.66 -1.36
N ALA A 249 -13.48 -6.66 -2.24
CA ALA A 249 -14.62 -7.58 -2.30
C ALA A 249 -14.84 -8.36 -1.00
N ALA A 250 -13.77 -8.74 -0.29
CA ALA A 250 -13.87 -9.42 1.00
C ALA A 250 -14.47 -8.57 2.13
N ASN A 251 -14.52 -7.24 1.95
CA ASN A 251 -15.18 -6.33 2.86
C ASN A 251 -16.64 -6.03 2.48
N ALA A 252 -17.14 -6.58 1.36
CA ALA A 252 -18.53 -6.43 0.93
C ALA A 252 -19.49 -7.23 1.81
N ASP A 253 -20.70 -6.72 1.96
CA ASP A 253 -21.83 -7.46 2.52
C ASP A 253 -22.31 -8.49 1.49
N GLU A 254 -22.30 -8.13 0.20
CA GLU A 254 -22.51 -9.06 -0.91
C GLU A 254 -21.41 -8.92 -1.98
N TRP A 255 -20.67 -10.01 -2.20
CA TRP A 255 -19.77 -10.17 -3.34
C TRP A 255 -20.51 -10.90 -4.47
N VAL A 256 -20.61 -10.24 -5.62
CA VAL A 256 -21.27 -10.73 -6.82
C VAL A 256 -20.20 -11.16 -7.81
N ARG A 257 -19.94 -12.47 -7.83
CA ARG A 257 -18.98 -13.10 -8.75
C ARG A 257 -19.55 -13.18 -10.16
N ASN A 258 -19.11 -12.28 -11.04
CA ASN A 258 -19.54 -12.23 -12.45
C ASN A 258 -18.46 -12.79 -13.41
N ALA A 259 -18.87 -13.07 -14.64
CA ALA A 259 -17.96 -13.38 -15.73
C ALA A 259 -17.12 -12.12 -16.09
N PRO A 260 -15.78 -12.23 -16.24
CA PRO A 260 -14.92 -11.09 -16.52
C PRO A 260 -15.35 -10.23 -17.71
N GLY A 261 -15.39 -8.91 -17.51
CA GLY A 261 -15.69 -7.94 -18.56
C GLY A 261 -17.18 -7.70 -18.80
N THR A 262 -18.06 -8.20 -17.93
CA THR A 262 -19.53 -8.03 -18.01
C THR A 262 -20.07 -6.95 -17.07
N GLU A 263 -19.19 -6.23 -16.36
CA GLU A 263 -19.54 -5.23 -15.34
C GLU A 263 -20.42 -4.11 -15.92
N GLY A 264 -20.10 -3.61 -17.12
CA GLY A 264 -20.90 -2.59 -17.80
C GLY A 264 -22.29 -3.08 -18.22
N LEU A 265 -22.41 -4.35 -18.62
CA LEU A 265 -23.69 -4.97 -18.94
C LEU A 265 -24.56 -5.11 -17.69
N LEU A 266 -23.95 -5.53 -16.58
CA LEU A 266 -24.62 -5.61 -15.28
C LEU A 266 -25.08 -4.24 -14.80
N ALA A 267 -24.26 -3.21 -14.91
CA ALA A 267 -24.64 -1.84 -14.53
C ALA A 267 -25.88 -1.35 -15.31
N LEU A 268 -25.93 -1.60 -16.62
CA LEU A 268 -27.10 -1.25 -17.43
C LEU A 268 -28.33 -2.14 -17.14
N ALA A 269 -28.14 -3.43 -16.87
CA ALA A 269 -29.24 -4.33 -16.50
C ALA A 269 -29.85 -3.96 -15.13
N ILE A 270 -29.02 -3.54 -14.18
CA ILE A 270 -29.47 -2.98 -12.89
C ILE A 270 -30.26 -1.70 -13.13
N LEU A 271 -29.76 -0.77 -13.96
CA LEU A 271 -30.48 0.46 -14.31
C LEU A 271 -31.83 0.14 -14.99
N ARG A 272 -31.86 -0.84 -15.90
CA ARG A 272 -33.09 -1.29 -16.55
C ARG A 272 -34.09 -1.82 -15.52
N ALA A 273 -33.66 -2.71 -14.62
CA ALA A 273 -34.51 -3.22 -13.56
C ALA A 273 -35.01 -2.11 -12.62
N MET A 274 -34.19 -1.09 -12.32
CA MET A 274 -34.62 0.07 -11.55
C MET A 274 -35.74 0.85 -12.26
N ILE A 275 -35.66 1.02 -13.58
CA ILE A 275 -36.70 1.70 -14.36
C ILE A 275 -37.98 0.86 -14.39
N ASP A 276 -37.87 -0.44 -14.64
CA ASP A 276 -39.02 -1.36 -14.70
C ASP A 276 -39.76 -1.44 -13.35
N GLU A 277 -39.04 -1.35 -12.22
CA GLU A 277 -39.61 -1.32 -10.86
C GLU A 277 -40.03 0.10 -10.40
N GLY A 278 -39.91 1.12 -11.24
CA GLY A 278 -40.27 2.51 -10.91
C GLY A 278 -39.35 3.19 -9.87
N LEU A 279 -38.13 2.67 -9.69
CA LEU A 279 -37.11 3.20 -8.76
C LEU A 279 -36.19 4.25 -9.42
N ALA A 280 -36.21 4.35 -10.76
CA ALA A 280 -35.51 5.34 -11.56
C ALA A 280 -36.45 6.00 -12.58
N ASP A 281 -36.13 7.24 -12.95
CA ASP A 281 -36.91 8.04 -13.92
C ASP A 281 -36.88 7.40 -15.32
N ARG A 282 -38.03 7.38 -16.01
CA ARG A 282 -38.17 6.87 -17.38
C ARG A 282 -37.30 7.57 -18.40
N ARG A 283 -36.79 8.78 -18.13
CA ARG A 283 -35.82 9.47 -19.00
C ARG A 283 -34.55 8.66 -19.26
N PHE A 284 -34.21 7.71 -18.39
CA PHE A 284 -33.06 6.81 -18.58
C PHE A 284 -33.36 5.63 -19.52
N SER A 285 -34.59 5.47 -20.01
CA SER A 285 -34.99 4.34 -20.88
C SER A 285 -34.18 4.26 -22.18
N GLU A 286 -33.79 5.41 -22.74
CA GLU A 286 -32.95 5.45 -23.95
C GLU A 286 -31.59 4.78 -23.71
N ALA A 287 -30.99 4.95 -22.52
CA ALA A 287 -29.70 4.37 -22.18
C ALA A 287 -29.72 2.85 -22.09
N VAL A 288 -30.89 2.25 -21.85
CA VAL A 288 -31.09 0.81 -21.64
C VAL A 288 -31.98 0.15 -22.70
N ALA A 289 -32.28 0.85 -23.79
CA ALA A 289 -33.23 0.38 -24.81
C ALA A 289 -32.83 -0.97 -25.42
N GLY A 290 -31.53 -1.23 -25.58
CA GLY A 290 -30.98 -2.47 -26.12
C GLY A 290 -30.67 -3.56 -25.09
N ILE A 291 -31.06 -3.38 -23.83
CA ILE A 291 -30.68 -4.29 -22.73
C ILE A 291 -31.79 -5.29 -22.43
N ASP A 292 -31.46 -6.57 -22.54
CA ASP A 292 -32.26 -7.69 -22.06
C ASP A 292 -31.61 -8.27 -20.80
N VAL A 293 -32.31 -8.15 -19.66
CA VAL A 293 -31.83 -8.61 -18.35
C VAL A 293 -31.59 -10.12 -18.32
N ARG A 294 -32.38 -10.92 -19.06
CA ARG A 294 -32.20 -12.39 -19.10
C ARG A 294 -30.92 -12.76 -19.84
N LYS A 295 -30.70 -12.13 -21.00
CA LYS A 295 -29.46 -12.31 -21.76
C LYS A 295 -28.24 -11.87 -20.95
N VAL A 296 -28.31 -10.73 -20.26
CA VAL A 296 -27.22 -10.27 -19.39
C VAL A 296 -26.98 -11.25 -18.23
N ALA A 297 -28.02 -11.84 -17.66
CA ALA A 297 -27.89 -12.83 -16.60
C ALA A 297 -27.14 -14.09 -17.07
N GLU A 298 -27.49 -14.62 -18.26
CA GLU A 298 -26.78 -15.75 -18.88
C GLU A 298 -25.31 -15.40 -19.18
N GLU A 299 -25.08 -14.21 -19.74
CA GLU A 299 -23.76 -13.76 -20.13
C GLU A 299 -22.81 -13.51 -18.95
N SER A 300 -23.32 -12.87 -17.91
CA SER A 300 -22.55 -12.50 -16.71
C SER A 300 -22.44 -13.65 -15.71
N GLY A 301 -23.28 -14.68 -15.81
CA GLY A 301 -23.41 -15.71 -14.78
C GLY A 301 -24.06 -15.22 -13.48
N VAL A 302 -24.60 -14.00 -13.45
CA VAL A 302 -25.34 -13.43 -12.31
C VAL A 302 -26.83 -13.61 -12.57
N SER A 303 -27.57 -14.24 -11.64
CA SER A 303 -28.99 -14.50 -11.87
C SER A 303 -29.80 -13.20 -12.03
N ALA A 304 -30.87 -13.26 -12.83
CA ALA A 304 -31.80 -12.14 -12.98
C ALA A 304 -32.42 -11.71 -11.64
N GLU A 305 -32.58 -12.66 -10.70
CA GLU A 305 -33.01 -12.39 -9.33
C GLU A 305 -31.99 -11.55 -8.56
N THR A 306 -30.70 -11.88 -8.61
CA THR A 306 -29.64 -11.07 -8.00
C THR A 306 -29.58 -9.68 -8.64
N ILE A 307 -29.72 -9.56 -9.96
CA ILE A 307 -29.77 -8.26 -10.65
C ILE A 307 -30.93 -7.41 -10.12
N LYS A 308 -32.13 -8.00 -10.01
CA LYS A 308 -33.32 -7.32 -9.48
C LYS A 308 -33.19 -6.97 -7.99
N HIS A 309 -32.56 -7.83 -7.19
CA HIS A 309 -32.26 -7.58 -5.78
C HIS A 309 -31.38 -6.33 -5.63
N ILE A 310 -30.26 -6.28 -6.36
CA ILE A 310 -29.33 -5.15 -6.34
C ILE A 310 -30.01 -3.87 -6.85
N ALA A 311 -30.81 -3.96 -7.92
CA ALA A 311 -31.60 -2.84 -8.43
C ALA A 311 -32.57 -2.28 -7.37
N THR A 312 -33.20 -3.16 -6.58
CA THR A 312 -34.11 -2.76 -5.51
C THR A 312 -33.36 -2.06 -4.37
N LEU A 313 -32.26 -2.65 -3.90
CA LEU A 313 -31.44 -2.07 -2.82
C LEU A 313 -30.85 -0.72 -3.23
N PHE A 314 -30.19 -0.67 -4.39
CA PHE A 314 -29.53 0.53 -4.88
C PHE A 314 -30.53 1.61 -5.31
N GLY A 315 -31.63 1.23 -5.96
CA GLY A 315 -32.65 2.15 -6.41
C GLY A 315 -33.42 2.85 -5.28
N ARG A 316 -33.50 2.22 -4.09
CA ARG A 316 -34.09 2.81 -2.88
C ARG A 316 -33.11 3.69 -2.09
N ALA A 317 -31.81 3.58 -2.33
CA ALA A 317 -30.81 4.37 -1.62
C ALA A 317 -30.94 5.87 -1.94
N ARG A 318 -30.95 6.71 -0.90
CA ARG A 318 -31.06 8.18 -1.03
C ARG A 318 -30.09 8.87 -0.06
N PRO A 319 -28.77 8.86 -0.33
CA PRO A 319 -28.15 8.67 -1.64
C PRO A 319 -27.43 7.32 -1.82
N GLY A 320 -27.49 6.78 -3.02
CA GLY A 320 -26.59 5.71 -3.46
C GLY A 320 -25.27 6.26 -4.01
N LEU A 321 -24.26 5.40 -4.08
CA LEU A 321 -23.01 5.68 -4.77
C LEU A 321 -22.57 4.44 -5.56
N ALA A 322 -22.46 4.57 -6.88
CA ALA A 322 -21.85 3.56 -7.74
C ALA A 322 -20.41 3.97 -8.13
N VAL A 323 -19.46 3.04 -8.05
CA VAL A 323 -18.04 3.30 -8.39
C VAL A 323 -17.47 2.19 -9.27
N GLY A 324 -16.42 2.50 -10.02
CA GLY A 324 -15.74 1.54 -10.89
C GLY A 324 -14.33 1.98 -11.28
N GLY A 325 -13.72 1.27 -12.22
CA GLY A 325 -12.44 1.64 -12.82
C GLY A 325 -11.22 1.07 -12.11
N GLY A 326 -11.36 -0.03 -11.36
CA GLY A 326 -10.19 -0.78 -10.90
C GLY A 326 -9.50 -1.50 -12.06
N VAL A 327 -8.17 -1.58 -11.96
CA VAL A 327 -7.25 -1.94 -13.07
C VAL A 327 -7.54 -3.33 -13.65
N ALA A 328 -7.85 -4.31 -12.80
CA ALA A 328 -8.08 -5.69 -13.24
C ALA A 328 -9.26 -5.81 -14.22
N MET A 329 -10.18 -4.85 -14.22
CA MET A 329 -11.40 -4.84 -15.03
C MET A 329 -11.34 -3.83 -16.19
N THR A 330 -10.21 -3.16 -16.42
CA THR A 330 -10.11 -2.19 -17.52
C THR A 330 -9.76 -2.89 -18.83
N GLY A 331 -10.77 -3.19 -19.64
CA GLY A 331 -10.61 -3.70 -21.01
C GLY A 331 -10.88 -2.64 -22.09
N THR A 332 -11.05 -3.08 -23.34
CA THR A 332 -11.42 -2.18 -24.46
C THR A 332 -12.83 -1.58 -24.35
N ASN A 333 -13.58 -1.95 -23.30
CA ASN A 333 -14.92 -1.50 -22.97
C ASN A 333 -14.96 -0.72 -21.64
N ALA A 334 -13.82 -0.29 -21.11
CA ALA A 334 -13.71 0.38 -19.82
C ALA A 334 -14.51 1.69 -19.79
N THR A 335 -14.43 2.52 -20.84
CA THR A 335 -15.17 3.79 -20.89
C THR A 335 -16.68 3.56 -20.94
N PRO A 336 -17.25 2.73 -21.84
CA PRO A 336 -18.68 2.40 -21.81
C PRO A 336 -19.17 1.85 -20.47
N THR A 337 -18.37 1.02 -19.79
CA THR A 337 -18.67 0.50 -18.46
C THR A 337 -18.82 1.62 -17.44
N LEU A 338 -17.88 2.57 -17.42
CA LEU A 338 -17.92 3.71 -16.50
C LEU A 338 -19.02 4.72 -16.87
N VAL A 339 -19.40 4.84 -18.14
CA VAL A 339 -20.59 5.60 -18.55
C VAL A 339 -21.85 4.97 -17.96
N ALA A 340 -22.02 3.65 -18.03
CA ALA A 340 -23.14 2.95 -17.40
C ALA A 340 -23.21 3.17 -15.88
N ILE A 341 -22.06 3.13 -15.20
CA ILE A 341 -21.94 3.40 -13.76
C ILE A 341 -22.30 4.84 -13.43
N ASN A 342 -21.87 5.81 -14.24
CA ASN A 342 -22.24 7.22 -14.07
C ASN A 342 -23.74 7.46 -14.27
N LEU A 343 -24.40 6.70 -15.16
CA LEU A 343 -25.85 6.77 -15.32
C LEU A 343 -26.61 6.20 -14.11
N LEU A 344 -26.11 5.12 -13.49
CA LEU A 344 -26.65 4.63 -12.21
C LEU A 344 -26.59 5.72 -11.12
N ASN A 345 -25.46 6.42 -11.02
CA ASN A 345 -25.32 7.55 -10.10
C ASN A 345 -26.27 8.70 -10.41
N ALA A 346 -26.43 9.05 -11.68
CA ALA A 346 -27.38 10.08 -12.10
C ALA A 346 -28.84 9.68 -11.80
N ALA A 347 -29.16 8.38 -11.88
CA ALA A 347 -30.50 7.85 -11.60
C ALA A 347 -30.86 7.85 -10.10
N THR A 348 -29.87 7.74 -9.20
CA THR A 348 -30.08 7.78 -7.74
C THR A 348 -29.90 9.16 -7.11
N GLY A 349 -29.60 10.19 -7.92
CA GLY A 349 -29.37 11.56 -7.43
C GLY A 349 -28.02 11.75 -6.73
N ALA A 350 -27.03 10.90 -7.04
CA ALA A 350 -25.67 10.96 -6.48
C ALA A 350 -24.89 12.22 -6.92
N THR A 351 -25.19 12.75 -8.11
CA THR A 351 -24.50 13.88 -8.73
C THR A 351 -24.58 15.14 -7.88
N GLY A 352 -23.44 15.72 -7.52
CA GLY A 352 -23.33 16.90 -6.65
C GLY A 352 -23.40 16.56 -5.15
N ARG A 353 -23.76 15.32 -4.79
CA ARG A 353 -23.84 14.85 -3.40
C ARG A 353 -22.74 13.83 -3.09
N THR A 354 -22.88 12.59 -3.58
CA THR A 354 -21.88 11.51 -3.40
C THR A 354 -20.84 11.47 -4.52
N ILE A 355 -21.08 12.15 -5.65
CA ILE A 355 -20.07 12.44 -6.68
C ILE A 355 -19.88 13.96 -6.78
N ARG A 356 -18.67 14.44 -6.48
CA ARG A 356 -18.35 15.87 -6.43
C ARG A 356 -17.19 16.21 -7.34
N PHE A 357 -17.47 17.06 -8.33
CA PHE A 357 -16.45 17.73 -9.14
C PHE A 357 -15.96 19.00 -8.43
N GLY A 358 -14.70 19.37 -8.62
CA GLY A 358 -14.07 20.50 -7.93
C GLY A 358 -12.81 20.06 -7.20
N PRO A 359 -12.90 19.26 -6.12
CA PRO A 359 -11.74 18.65 -5.46
C PRO A 359 -11.18 17.46 -6.25
N ASP A 360 -10.93 17.68 -7.55
CA ASP A 360 -10.59 16.67 -8.53
C ASP A 360 -9.19 16.07 -8.25
N SER A 361 -9.04 14.78 -8.51
CA SER A 361 -7.83 14.03 -8.20
C SER A 361 -6.66 14.37 -9.12
N ALA A 362 -5.43 14.36 -8.57
CA ALA A 362 -4.21 14.52 -9.34
C ALA A 362 -4.03 13.50 -10.48
N TYR A 363 -4.59 12.29 -10.36
CA TYR A 363 -4.60 11.30 -11.44
C TYR A 363 -5.20 11.85 -12.74
N GLY A 364 -6.05 12.88 -12.66
CA GLY A 364 -6.56 13.63 -13.81
C GLY A 364 -5.46 14.24 -14.69
N LYS A 365 -4.24 14.39 -14.18
CA LYS A 365 -3.09 15.01 -14.85
C LYS A 365 -2.09 13.98 -15.42
N VAL A 366 -2.36 12.68 -15.30
CA VAL A 366 -1.55 11.62 -15.90
C VAL A 366 -1.64 11.68 -17.42
N THR A 367 -0.52 11.44 -18.10
CA THR A 367 -0.49 11.33 -19.56
C THR A 367 -1.23 10.06 -20.00
N PRO A 368 -2.19 10.15 -20.93
CA PRO A 368 -2.89 8.96 -21.42
C PRO A 368 -1.92 7.91 -21.97
N TYR A 369 -2.18 6.65 -21.65
CA TYR A 369 -1.38 5.51 -22.14
C TYR A 369 -1.17 5.52 -23.66
N GLY A 370 -2.18 5.92 -24.45
CA GLY A 370 -2.05 6.04 -25.91
C GLY A 370 -0.90 6.95 -26.36
N GLU A 371 -0.62 8.05 -25.64
CA GLU A 371 0.51 8.94 -25.95
C GLU A 371 1.86 8.32 -25.54
N VAL A 372 1.88 7.57 -24.43
CA VAL A 372 3.07 6.78 -24.04
C VAL A 372 3.38 5.73 -25.10
N ALA A 373 2.36 5.02 -25.60
CA ALA A 373 2.51 4.04 -26.67
C ALA A 373 3.06 4.68 -27.96
N GLN A 374 2.61 5.89 -28.31
CA GLN A 374 3.15 6.65 -29.45
C GLN A 374 4.63 7.01 -29.27
N LEU A 375 5.07 7.35 -28.05
CA LEU A 375 6.49 7.57 -27.77
C LEU A 375 7.31 6.29 -28.00
N VAL A 376 6.82 5.14 -27.52
CA VAL A 376 7.50 3.85 -27.73
C VAL A 376 7.61 3.52 -29.23
N GLN A 377 6.57 3.79 -30.00
CA GLN A 377 6.61 3.63 -31.45
C GLN A 377 7.60 4.60 -32.13
N ALA A 378 7.68 5.86 -31.67
CA ALA A 378 8.66 6.84 -32.16
C ALA A 378 10.11 6.39 -31.88
N MET A 379 10.37 5.84 -30.68
CA MET A 379 11.66 5.21 -30.33
C MET A 379 11.95 4.03 -31.27
N ALA A 380 10.96 3.17 -31.54
CA ALA A 380 11.12 2.03 -32.43
C ALA A 380 11.46 2.42 -33.89
N ARG A 381 10.98 3.60 -34.34
CA ARG A 381 11.30 4.20 -35.64
C ARG A 381 12.59 5.02 -35.67
N GLY A 382 13.29 5.16 -34.55
CA GLY A 382 14.54 5.92 -34.45
C GLY A 382 14.35 7.44 -34.42
N GLU A 383 13.15 7.92 -34.12
CA GLU A 383 12.86 9.37 -34.01
C GLU A 383 13.36 9.98 -32.69
N ILE A 384 13.62 9.15 -31.69
CA ILE A 384 14.09 9.56 -30.36
C ILE A 384 15.57 9.18 -30.23
N GLU A 385 16.41 10.18 -29.98
CA GLU A 385 17.85 10.02 -29.77
C GLU A 385 18.26 10.17 -28.31
N VAL A 386 17.50 10.93 -27.51
CA VAL A 386 17.74 11.07 -26.07
C VAL A 386 16.44 10.77 -25.32
N LEU A 387 16.50 9.77 -24.43
CA LEU A 387 15.42 9.44 -23.51
C LEU A 387 15.88 9.69 -22.08
N LEU A 388 15.23 10.63 -21.39
CA LEU A 388 15.38 10.86 -19.96
C LEU A 388 14.23 10.18 -19.23
N VAL A 389 14.54 9.21 -18.37
CA VAL A 389 13.57 8.49 -17.55
C VAL A 389 13.73 8.94 -16.09
N GLY A 390 12.69 9.54 -15.54
CA GLY A 390 12.65 10.08 -14.19
C GLY A 390 12.65 9.02 -13.09
N PRO A 391 12.76 9.44 -11.82
CA PRO A 391 12.84 8.54 -10.68
C PRO A 391 11.54 7.79 -10.43
N ARG A 392 11.68 6.59 -9.83
CA ARG A 392 10.60 5.72 -9.38
C ARG A 392 9.60 5.27 -10.45
N ILE A 393 9.96 5.36 -11.73
CA ILE A 393 9.28 4.64 -12.82
C ILE A 393 10.21 3.59 -13.41
N ASN A 394 9.61 2.51 -13.88
CA ASN A 394 10.33 1.44 -14.57
C ASN A 394 9.50 0.96 -15.77
N PRO A 395 9.49 1.74 -16.87
CA PRO A 395 8.70 1.42 -18.05
C PRO A 395 9.04 0.04 -18.66
N ALA A 396 10.30 -0.42 -18.54
CA ALA A 396 10.69 -1.74 -19.02
C ALA A 396 10.02 -2.89 -18.25
N PHE A 397 9.66 -2.66 -16.98
CA PHE A 397 8.97 -3.64 -16.13
C PHE A 397 7.45 -3.46 -16.11
N ALA A 398 6.97 -2.22 -16.16
CA ALA A 398 5.57 -1.87 -15.84
C ALA A 398 4.66 -1.70 -17.07
N LEU A 399 5.22 -1.48 -18.26
CA LEU A 399 4.41 -1.36 -19.48
C LEU A 399 4.05 -2.73 -20.06
N PRO A 400 2.89 -2.85 -20.76
CA PRO A 400 2.48 -4.09 -21.42
C PRO A 400 3.55 -4.66 -22.35
N GLY A 401 3.79 -5.97 -22.27
CA GLY A 401 4.80 -6.67 -23.07
C GLY A 401 4.62 -6.47 -24.57
N GLY A 402 3.37 -6.42 -25.04
CA GLY A 402 3.03 -6.14 -26.43
C GLY A 402 3.55 -4.79 -26.97
N LEU A 403 3.87 -3.81 -26.12
CA LEU A 403 4.48 -2.53 -26.56
C LEU A 403 5.96 -2.66 -26.90
N LYS A 404 6.65 -3.70 -26.42
CA LYS A 404 8.08 -3.93 -26.68
C LYS A 404 8.98 -2.74 -26.31
N PHE A 405 8.70 -2.08 -25.18
CA PHE A 405 9.47 -0.92 -24.70
C PHE A 405 10.97 -1.17 -24.68
N ALA A 406 11.41 -2.32 -24.15
CA ALA A 406 12.83 -2.65 -24.04
C ALA A 406 13.53 -2.75 -25.41
N GLU A 407 12.85 -3.27 -26.44
CA GLU A 407 13.39 -3.32 -27.81
C GLU A 407 13.49 -1.90 -28.40
N ALA A 408 12.48 -1.07 -28.18
CA ALA A 408 12.48 0.32 -28.65
C ALA A 408 13.56 1.17 -27.95
N ALA A 409 13.76 0.99 -26.65
CA ALA A 409 14.77 1.73 -25.87
C ALA A 409 16.20 1.44 -26.32
N ARG A 410 16.49 0.21 -26.77
CA ARG A 410 17.81 -0.16 -27.32
C ARG A 410 18.17 0.58 -28.61
N LYS A 411 17.19 1.17 -29.32
CA LYS A 411 17.41 1.97 -30.53
C LYS A 411 17.71 3.44 -30.23
N VAL A 412 17.52 3.89 -28.99
CA VAL A 412 17.76 5.28 -28.59
C VAL A 412 19.25 5.48 -28.32
N GLY A 413 19.85 6.50 -28.93
CA GLY A 413 21.30 6.76 -28.86
C GLY A 413 21.82 7.08 -27.45
N LEU A 414 21.03 7.75 -26.62
CA LEU A 414 21.34 8.02 -25.22
C LEU A 414 20.10 7.80 -24.34
N VAL A 415 20.20 6.90 -23.38
CA VAL A 415 19.16 6.61 -22.40
C VAL A 415 19.72 6.94 -21.03
N VAL A 416 19.11 7.92 -20.36
CA VAL A 416 19.48 8.38 -19.03
C VAL A 416 18.38 7.97 -18.06
N SER A 417 18.73 7.22 -17.03
CA SER A 417 17.79 6.80 -15.99
C SER A 417 18.13 7.49 -14.68
N PHE A 418 17.20 8.29 -14.17
CA PHE A 418 17.19 8.75 -12.79
C PHE A 418 16.68 7.60 -11.94
N ALA A 419 17.54 6.95 -11.16
CA ALA A 419 17.15 5.76 -10.42
C ALA A 419 17.97 5.58 -9.16
N ASN A 420 17.31 5.09 -8.11
CA ASN A 420 17.96 4.84 -6.84
C ASN A 420 18.60 3.45 -6.80
N GLN A 421 18.00 2.45 -7.45
CA GLN A 421 18.42 1.05 -7.37
C GLN A 421 18.47 0.43 -8.76
N PRO A 422 19.27 -0.65 -8.96
CA PRO A 422 19.27 -1.41 -10.20
C PRO A 422 17.91 -2.04 -10.50
N ASP A 423 17.45 -1.84 -11.73
CA ASP A 423 16.20 -2.38 -12.26
C ASP A 423 16.25 -2.62 -13.79
N GLU A 424 15.16 -3.14 -14.36
CA GLU A 424 15.02 -3.46 -15.79
C GLU A 424 15.25 -2.25 -16.70
N THR A 425 14.93 -1.03 -16.27
CA THR A 425 15.14 0.18 -17.07
C THR A 425 16.59 0.66 -16.99
N THR A 426 17.21 0.62 -15.79
CA THR A 426 18.65 0.92 -15.64
C THR A 426 19.54 -0.06 -16.40
N ALA A 427 19.10 -1.31 -16.59
CA ALA A 427 19.79 -2.28 -17.43
C ALA A 427 19.87 -1.87 -18.90
N LEU A 428 18.92 -1.07 -19.37
CA LEU A 428 18.89 -0.49 -20.73
C LEU A 428 19.54 0.89 -20.80
N ALA A 429 19.83 1.51 -19.66
CA ALA A 429 20.38 2.86 -19.60
C ALA A 429 21.87 2.89 -19.98
N HIS A 430 22.23 3.95 -20.69
CA HIS A 430 23.62 4.31 -21.00
C HIS A 430 24.25 5.12 -19.86
N LEU A 431 23.43 5.87 -19.13
CA LEU A 431 23.81 6.68 -17.98
C LEU A 431 22.76 6.50 -16.88
N VAL A 432 23.20 6.21 -15.66
CA VAL A 432 22.36 6.13 -14.47
C VAL A 432 22.77 7.26 -13.54
N LEU A 433 21.80 8.09 -13.18
CA LEU A 433 21.97 9.23 -12.29
C LEU A 433 21.18 8.94 -11.00
N PRO A 434 21.85 8.75 -9.86
CA PRO A 434 21.16 8.55 -8.59
C PRO A 434 20.34 9.78 -8.23
N ASP A 435 19.04 9.57 -8.01
CA ASP A 435 18.14 10.61 -7.52
C ASP A 435 18.14 10.63 -5.98
N THR A 436 17.70 11.74 -5.42
CA THR A 436 17.48 11.83 -3.97
C THR A 436 16.16 11.14 -3.61
N HIS A 437 16.11 10.49 -2.46
CA HIS A 437 14.84 9.98 -1.94
C HIS A 437 13.96 11.16 -1.53
N TRP A 438 12.64 11.04 -1.56
CA TRP A 438 11.74 12.15 -1.20
C TRP A 438 11.88 12.63 0.27
N LEU A 439 12.61 11.87 1.11
CA LEU A 439 13.01 12.27 2.47
C LEU A 439 14.26 13.17 2.49
N GLU A 440 14.95 13.33 1.37
CA GLU A 440 16.24 14.00 1.19
C GLU A 440 16.12 15.20 0.23
N SER A 441 14.92 15.50 -0.28
CA SER A 441 14.71 16.48 -1.35
C SER A 441 13.66 17.52 -0.99
N TRP A 442 13.87 18.73 -1.50
CA TRP A 442 12.84 19.77 -1.58
C TRP A 442 11.87 19.53 -2.73
N GLY A 443 10.59 19.80 -2.51
CA GLY A 443 9.57 19.78 -3.56
C GLY A 443 8.18 20.10 -3.02
N ASP A 444 7.17 19.85 -3.83
CA ASP A 444 5.76 19.92 -3.45
C ASP A 444 4.95 18.86 -4.20
N TYR A 445 3.77 18.55 -3.69
CA TYR A 445 2.83 17.67 -4.37
C TYR A 445 1.38 18.01 -4.03
N ALA A 446 0.54 18.14 -5.05
CA ALA A 446 -0.88 18.42 -4.92
C ALA A 446 -1.71 17.15 -5.21
N PRO A 447 -2.12 16.37 -4.19
CA PRO A 447 -2.85 15.11 -4.41
C PRO A 447 -4.26 15.30 -5.00
N ARG A 448 -4.87 16.47 -4.77
CA ARG A 448 -6.13 16.90 -5.37
C ARG A 448 -6.22 18.42 -5.36
N GLU A 449 -7.13 18.97 -6.14
CA GLU A 449 -7.39 20.41 -6.16
C GLU A 449 -7.75 20.94 -4.76
N GLY A 450 -7.12 22.04 -4.37
CA GLY A 450 -7.25 22.66 -3.04
C GLY A 450 -6.33 22.08 -1.95
N VAL A 451 -5.51 21.07 -2.23
CA VAL A 451 -4.52 20.53 -1.28
C VAL A 451 -3.14 20.58 -1.93
N MET A 452 -2.20 21.32 -1.33
CA MET A 452 -0.81 21.38 -1.77
C MET A 452 0.10 21.04 -0.60
N GLY A 453 0.68 19.83 -0.63
CA GLY A 453 1.64 19.36 0.36
C GLY A 453 3.05 19.87 0.05
N LEU A 454 3.76 20.33 1.08
CA LEU A 454 5.16 20.74 0.98
C LEU A 454 6.05 19.53 1.30
N MET A 455 7.03 19.25 0.44
CA MET A 455 8.03 18.22 0.65
C MET A 455 9.32 18.88 1.11
N GLN A 456 9.58 18.83 2.42
CA GLN A 456 10.87 19.23 2.96
C GLN A 456 11.79 18.01 3.14
N PRO A 457 13.11 18.17 2.94
CA PRO A 457 14.07 17.16 3.34
C PRO A 457 14.03 17.02 4.85
N THR A 458 14.02 15.77 5.30
CA THR A 458 13.95 15.37 6.72
C THR A 458 15.28 14.79 7.21
N MET A 459 16.24 14.65 6.31
CA MET A 459 17.61 14.17 6.53
C MET A 459 18.46 14.55 5.31
N SER A 460 19.79 14.53 5.48
CA SER A 460 20.72 14.71 4.35
C SER A 460 20.77 13.48 3.43
N PRO A 461 21.14 13.64 2.15
CA PRO A 461 21.34 12.51 1.24
C PRO A 461 22.32 11.46 1.79
N VAL A 462 21.92 10.18 1.76
CA VAL A 462 22.77 9.05 2.21
C VAL A 462 23.82 8.66 1.18
N ARG A 463 23.58 8.95 -0.10
CA ARG A 463 24.44 8.62 -1.24
C ARG A 463 24.82 9.89 -1.99
N ASP A 464 25.83 9.81 -2.85
CA ASP A 464 26.14 10.88 -3.80
C ASP A 464 25.05 10.94 -4.88
N ALA A 465 23.99 11.68 -4.57
CA ALA A 465 22.76 11.77 -5.33
C ALA A 465 22.30 13.23 -5.44
N LEU A 466 21.72 13.60 -6.58
CA LEU A 466 21.14 14.93 -6.80
C LEU A 466 19.68 14.81 -7.20
N PRO A 467 18.78 15.70 -6.72
CA PRO A 467 17.41 15.74 -7.20
C PRO A 467 17.37 15.95 -8.72
N MET A 468 16.54 15.18 -9.43
CA MET A 468 16.39 15.28 -10.89
C MET A 468 16.16 16.73 -11.37
N GLY A 469 15.35 17.52 -10.66
CA GLY A 469 15.11 18.92 -11.04
C GLY A 469 16.37 19.80 -11.03
N ASP A 470 17.29 19.57 -10.09
CA ASP A 470 18.58 20.28 -10.05
C ASP A 470 19.48 19.86 -11.21
N VAL A 471 19.49 18.57 -11.53
CA VAL A 471 20.22 18.04 -12.69
C VAL A 471 19.69 18.64 -13.99
N LEU A 472 18.36 18.74 -14.14
CA LEU A 472 17.73 19.36 -15.30
C LEU A 472 18.06 20.85 -15.42
N LEU A 473 18.03 21.60 -14.31
CA LEU A 473 18.44 23.00 -14.26
C LEU A 473 19.90 23.20 -14.72
N ARG A 474 20.82 22.42 -14.17
CA ARG A 474 22.26 22.48 -14.53
C ARG A 474 22.48 22.11 -16.00
N ALA A 475 21.85 21.03 -16.47
CA ALA A 475 21.96 20.58 -17.86
C ALA A 475 21.40 21.63 -18.84
N ALA A 476 20.25 22.25 -18.53
CA ALA A 476 19.68 23.29 -19.38
C ALA A 476 20.57 24.54 -19.46
N ARG A 477 21.12 24.99 -18.33
CA ARG A 477 22.07 26.12 -18.32
C ARG A 477 23.29 25.85 -19.20
N ALA A 478 23.83 24.64 -19.13
CA ALA A 478 24.95 24.22 -19.98
C ALA A 478 24.57 24.19 -21.48
N VAL A 479 23.38 23.68 -21.83
CA VAL A 479 22.87 23.67 -23.22
C VAL A 479 22.66 25.07 -23.78
N LEU A 480 22.15 25.99 -22.94
CA LEU A 480 21.79 27.36 -23.34
C LEU A 480 22.96 28.34 -23.26
N GLY A 481 24.07 27.97 -22.62
CA GLY A 481 25.21 28.86 -22.38
C GLY A 481 24.86 30.01 -21.42
N THR A 482 23.97 29.77 -20.46
CA THR A 482 23.49 30.79 -19.50
C THR A 482 24.04 30.54 -18.10
N GLU A 483 24.35 31.62 -17.38
CA GLU A 483 24.75 31.56 -15.97
C GLU A 483 23.54 31.57 -15.02
N GLU A 484 23.78 31.25 -13.75
CA GLU A 484 22.78 31.40 -12.69
C GLU A 484 22.30 32.86 -12.60
N GLY A 485 21.00 33.04 -12.34
CA GLY A 485 20.33 34.34 -12.36
C GLY A 485 19.97 34.87 -13.75
N LYS A 486 20.38 34.21 -14.85
CA LYS A 486 20.11 34.64 -16.22
C LYS A 486 19.32 33.60 -17.03
N GLY A 487 18.75 34.03 -18.15
CA GLY A 487 18.06 33.15 -19.10
C GLY A 487 16.68 32.67 -18.63
N PRO A 488 16.09 31.68 -19.32
CA PRO A 488 14.72 31.20 -19.05
C PRO A 488 14.60 30.33 -17.79
N LEU A 489 15.73 29.85 -17.24
CA LEU A 489 15.80 28.97 -16.06
C LEU A 489 16.86 29.50 -15.06
N PRO A 490 16.63 30.69 -14.45
CA PRO A 490 17.65 31.40 -13.68
C PRO A 490 17.96 30.81 -12.29
N TRP A 491 17.13 29.92 -11.76
CA TRP A 491 17.28 29.40 -10.39
C TRP A 491 18.49 28.46 -10.25
N ALA A 492 19.24 28.60 -9.16
CA ALA A 492 20.38 27.75 -8.85
C ALA A 492 19.94 26.31 -8.53
N SER A 493 18.83 26.15 -7.79
CA SER A 493 18.26 24.87 -7.36
C SER A 493 16.73 24.86 -7.40
N VAL A 494 16.16 23.65 -7.30
CA VAL A 494 14.73 23.40 -7.11
C VAL A 494 14.22 24.04 -5.82
N GLU A 495 15.01 24.05 -4.74
CA GLU A 495 14.63 24.73 -3.50
C GLU A 495 14.39 26.23 -3.72
N GLN A 496 15.32 26.90 -4.41
CA GLN A 496 15.17 28.32 -4.70
C GLN A 496 13.94 28.57 -5.58
N TYR A 497 13.73 27.74 -6.60
CA TYR A 497 12.56 27.83 -7.46
C TYR A 497 11.25 27.60 -6.68
N LEU A 498 11.23 26.60 -5.80
CA LEU A 498 10.09 26.25 -4.96
C LEU A 498 9.69 27.42 -4.06
N LYS A 499 10.67 28.04 -3.37
CA LYS A 499 10.43 29.23 -2.55
C LYS A 499 9.82 30.38 -3.36
N THR A 500 10.32 30.65 -4.56
CA THR A 500 9.72 31.64 -5.47
C THR A 500 8.30 31.25 -5.91
N ALA A 501 8.06 29.99 -6.23
CA ALA A 501 6.75 29.50 -6.66
C ALA A 501 5.70 29.56 -5.53
N TRP A 502 6.13 29.42 -4.28
CA TRP A 502 5.28 29.41 -3.09
C TRP A 502 5.00 30.80 -2.51
N GLU A 503 5.83 31.80 -2.79
CA GLU A 503 5.63 33.18 -2.29
C GLU A 503 4.19 33.70 -2.50
N PRO A 504 3.53 33.54 -3.67
CA PRO A 504 2.14 33.98 -3.86
C PRO A 504 1.12 33.18 -3.04
N LEU A 505 1.38 31.90 -2.74
CA LEU A 505 0.48 31.02 -1.99
C LEU A 505 0.44 31.36 -0.49
N LEU A 506 1.55 31.93 0.00
CA LEU A 506 1.77 32.25 1.41
C LEU A 506 1.45 33.71 1.75
N ARG A 507 1.17 34.58 0.77
CA ARG A 507 0.78 35.97 1.03
C ARG A 507 -0.41 36.04 1.99
N GLY A 508 -0.25 36.81 3.07
CA GLY A 508 -1.28 37.01 4.08
C GLY A 508 -1.39 35.89 5.13
N GLN A 509 -0.53 34.87 5.09
CA GLN A 509 -0.44 33.89 6.18
C GLN A 509 0.55 34.35 7.25
N PRO A 510 0.15 34.37 8.54
CA PRO A 510 1.09 34.56 9.65
C PRO A 510 2.24 33.54 9.55
N ASP A 511 3.47 33.99 9.75
CA ASP A 511 4.69 33.16 9.72
C ASP A 511 4.96 32.40 8.39
N GLY A 512 4.23 32.74 7.32
CA GLY A 512 4.52 32.42 5.92
C GLY A 512 5.03 30.99 5.65
N TRP A 513 6.32 30.86 5.38
CA TRP A 513 6.98 29.62 4.94
C TRP A 513 7.16 28.64 6.09
N GLU A 514 7.50 29.12 7.28
CA GLU A 514 7.72 28.35 8.50
C GLU A 514 6.43 27.64 8.93
N ALA A 515 5.30 28.35 8.91
CA ALA A 515 3.99 27.76 9.21
C ALA A 515 3.65 26.63 8.22
N ALA A 516 3.89 26.84 6.92
CA ALA A 516 3.67 25.82 5.90
C ALA A 516 4.57 24.59 6.08
N LEU A 517 5.83 24.77 6.50
CA LEU A 517 6.74 23.67 6.84
C LEU A 517 6.25 22.86 8.03
N GLN A 518 5.81 23.51 9.11
CA GLN A 518 5.32 22.84 10.31
C GLN A 518 4.04 22.05 10.00
N GLN A 519 3.09 22.69 9.32
CA GLN A 519 1.82 22.12 8.91
C GLN A 519 1.98 21.00 7.86
N GLY A 520 3.03 21.07 7.04
CA GLY A 520 3.31 20.13 5.93
C GLY A 520 2.69 20.54 4.59
N GLY A 521 2.25 21.79 4.45
CA GLY A 521 1.66 22.34 3.23
C GLY A 521 0.51 23.31 3.50
N VAL A 522 -0.22 23.65 2.44
CA VAL A 522 -1.38 24.55 2.47
C VAL A 522 -2.59 23.87 1.85
N TRP A 523 -3.77 24.05 2.46
CA TRP A 523 -5.01 23.52 1.94
C TRP A 523 -6.16 24.52 2.07
N ARG A 524 -7.03 24.51 1.08
CA ARG A 524 -8.21 25.37 0.96
C ARG A 524 -9.41 24.51 0.58
N GLN A 525 -10.60 24.94 0.96
CA GLN A 525 -11.82 24.28 0.52
C GLN A 525 -12.07 24.60 -0.96
N THR A 526 -12.28 23.56 -1.76
CA THR A 526 -12.66 23.70 -3.16
C THR A 526 -14.19 23.54 -3.28
N PRO A 527 -14.91 24.52 -3.84
CA PRO A 527 -16.35 24.41 -4.00
C PRO A 527 -16.70 23.26 -4.95
N THR A 528 -17.86 22.63 -4.74
CA THR A 528 -18.36 21.63 -5.67
C THR A 528 -18.86 22.33 -6.94
N ALA A 529 -18.37 21.89 -8.10
CA ALA A 529 -18.81 22.40 -9.38
C ALA A 529 -20.17 21.78 -9.76
N PRO A 530 -21.17 22.59 -10.12
CA PRO A 530 -22.45 22.07 -10.60
C PRO A 530 -22.25 21.37 -11.94
N VAL A 531 -22.91 20.24 -12.12
CA VAL A 531 -22.91 19.45 -13.35
C VAL A 531 -24.29 18.84 -13.59
N THR A 532 -24.64 18.62 -14.85
CA THR A 532 -25.87 17.95 -15.27
C THR A 532 -25.50 16.71 -16.07
N ALA A 533 -26.16 15.59 -15.77
CA ALA A 533 -25.95 14.35 -16.51
C ALA A 533 -26.61 14.42 -17.89
N LYS A 534 -25.83 14.22 -18.94
CA LYS A 534 -26.30 13.93 -20.29
C LYS A 534 -26.69 12.46 -20.36
N ILE A 535 -27.95 12.21 -20.66
CA ILE A 535 -28.48 10.86 -20.85
C ILE A 535 -28.48 10.60 -22.35
N GLY A 536 -28.00 9.41 -22.74
CA GLY A 536 -28.02 8.95 -24.12
C GLY A 536 -27.80 7.45 -24.18
N ALA A 537 -28.05 6.87 -25.36
CA ALA A 537 -27.82 5.45 -25.60
C ALA A 537 -26.37 5.03 -25.28
N VAL A 538 -26.21 3.93 -24.53
CA VAL A 538 -24.90 3.35 -24.20
C VAL A 538 -24.78 2.00 -24.88
N GLN A 539 -23.77 1.83 -25.73
CA GLN A 539 -23.41 0.53 -26.28
C GLN A 539 -22.40 -0.16 -25.37
N ALA A 540 -22.87 -0.79 -24.30
CA ALA A 540 -22.02 -1.68 -23.51
C ALA A 540 -21.87 -3.02 -24.23
N SER A 541 -20.63 -3.48 -24.35
CA SER A 541 -20.26 -4.78 -24.91
C SER A 541 -19.13 -5.37 -24.10
N ARG A 542 -18.86 -6.67 -24.30
CA ARG A 542 -17.70 -7.35 -23.71
C ARG A 542 -16.38 -6.76 -24.25
N PRO A 543 -15.28 -6.82 -23.48
CA PRO A 543 -13.98 -6.42 -24.00
C PRO A 543 -13.56 -7.35 -25.14
N ARG A 544 -12.79 -6.81 -26.09
CA ARG A 544 -12.06 -7.63 -27.04
C ARG A 544 -10.89 -8.28 -26.33
N LEU A 545 -10.76 -9.59 -26.49
CA LEU A 545 -9.70 -10.38 -25.88
C LEU A 545 -8.89 -11.07 -26.97
N GLU A 546 -7.57 -10.90 -26.93
CA GLU A 546 -6.63 -11.60 -27.81
C GLU A 546 -6.22 -12.96 -27.22
N GLY A 547 -6.00 -13.97 -28.07
CA GLY A 547 -5.64 -15.33 -27.64
C GLY A 547 -6.69 -16.37 -28.02
N ASP A 548 -6.47 -17.62 -27.59
CA ASP A 548 -7.36 -18.74 -27.89
C ASP A 548 -8.75 -18.51 -27.28
N ALA A 549 -9.81 -18.71 -28.07
CA ALA A 549 -11.20 -18.60 -27.63
C ALA A 549 -11.55 -19.55 -26.47
N GLY A 550 -10.90 -20.72 -26.40
CA GLY A 550 -11.00 -21.67 -25.29
C GLY A 550 -10.18 -21.29 -24.05
N GLY A 551 -9.33 -20.27 -24.14
CA GLY A 551 -8.46 -19.81 -23.06
C GLY A 551 -9.19 -19.06 -21.94
N LEU A 552 -8.53 -18.98 -20.79
CA LEU A 552 -9.01 -18.31 -19.58
C LEU A 552 -8.69 -16.82 -19.63
N VAL A 553 -9.59 -15.96 -19.15
CA VAL A 553 -9.35 -14.51 -19.10
C VAL A 553 -8.30 -14.19 -18.03
N LEU A 554 -7.26 -13.44 -18.40
CA LEU A 554 -6.24 -13.00 -17.44
C LEU A 554 -6.70 -11.74 -16.69
N LEU A 555 -6.77 -11.84 -15.37
CA LEU A 555 -6.97 -10.72 -14.45
C LEU A 555 -5.61 -10.31 -13.87
N ALA A 556 -4.94 -9.35 -14.50
CA ALA A 556 -3.72 -8.75 -13.97
C ALA A 556 -4.10 -7.61 -13.02
N TYR A 557 -3.87 -7.79 -11.71
CA TYR A 557 -4.30 -6.82 -10.70
C TYR A 557 -3.10 -6.21 -9.95
N PRO A 558 -3.08 -4.91 -9.63
CA PRO A 558 -2.00 -4.29 -8.87
C PRO A 558 -1.81 -4.94 -7.50
N SER A 559 -0.57 -5.28 -7.14
CA SER A 559 -0.28 -5.74 -5.78
C SER A 559 -0.48 -4.60 -4.80
N PHE A 560 -1.24 -4.85 -3.74
CA PHE A 560 -1.36 -3.90 -2.66
C PHE A 560 -0.01 -3.64 -1.94
N ARG A 561 0.89 -4.63 -1.94
CA ARG A 561 2.23 -4.53 -1.35
C ARG A 561 3.18 -3.76 -2.28
N PHE A 562 3.20 -4.12 -3.56
CA PHE A 562 4.25 -3.66 -4.46
C PHE A 562 3.83 -2.59 -5.47
N TYR A 563 2.52 -2.33 -5.59
CA TYR A 563 1.93 -1.44 -6.58
C TYR A 563 2.33 -1.88 -8.00
N ASP A 564 3.05 -1.05 -8.74
CA ASP A 564 3.62 -1.35 -10.07
C ASP A 564 5.04 -1.97 -9.99
N GLY A 565 5.43 -2.43 -8.82
CA GLY A 565 6.76 -2.98 -8.51
C GLY A 565 7.73 -1.98 -7.90
N ARG A 566 7.44 -0.67 -7.86
CA ARG A 566 8.37 0.31 -7.26
C ARG A 566 8.69 0.06 -5.79
N ALA A 567 7.78 -0.59 -5.05
CA ALA A 567 7.95 -0.93 -3.64
C ALA A 567 8.48 -2.36 -3.40
N ALA A 568 8.77 -3.14 -4.45
CA ALA A 568 9.19 -4.53 -4.32
C ALA A 568 10.61 -4.72 -3.73
N GLY A 569 11.44 -3.68 -3.68
CA GLY A 569 12.74 -3.73 -3.02
C GLY A 569 12.68 -3.73 -1.49
N ALA A 570 11.53 -3.44 -0.87
CA ALA A 570 11.40 -3.35 0.58
C ALA A 570 11.17 -4.74 1.22
N ALA A 571 12.11 -5.18 2.05
CA ALA A 571 12.05 -6.46 2.75
C ALA A 571 10.82 -6.59 3.67
N TRP A 572 10.39 -5.50 4.32
CA TRP A 572 9.16 -5.53 5.13
C TRP A 572 7.91 -5.85 4.29
N LEU A 573 7.85 -5.37 3.04
CA LEU A 573 6.73 -5.65 2.14
C LEU A 573 6.81 -7.06 1.54
N GLN A 574 8.01 -7.61 1.35
CA GLN A 574 8.19 -8.99 0.91
C GLN A 574 7.65 -10.00 1.93
N GLU A 575 7.88 -9.73 3.22
CA GLU A 575 7.44 -10.59 4.32
C GLU A 575 6.03 -10.26 4.84
N ALA A 576 5.50 -9.06 4.58
CA ALA A 576 4.10 -8.76 4.85
C ALA A 576 3.21 -9.70 4.00
N PRO A 577 2.28 -10.47 4.62
CA PRO A 577 1.42 -11.38 3.89
C PRO A 577 0.46 -10.64 2.97
N ASP A 578 0.23 -11.20 1.78
CA ASP A 578 -0.97 -10.88 1.02
C ASP A 578 -2.20 -11.27 1.85
N THR A 579 -3.14 -10.35 2.06
CA THR A 579 -4.24 -10.59 3.01
C THR A 579 -5.16 -11.73 2.58
N MET A 580 -5.37 -11.89 1.26
CA MET A 580 -6.32 -12.86 0.74
C MET A 580 -5.74 -14.27 0.72
N THR A 581 -4.50 -14.42 0.29
CA THR A 581 -3.83 -15.72 0.13
C THR A 581 -2.93 -16.10 1.30
N GLN A 582 -2.56 -15.13 2.14
CA GLN A 582 -1.53 -15.23 3.19
C GLN A 582 -0.14 -15.61 2.67
N ALA A 583 0.07 -15.51 1.35
CA ALA A 583 1.33 -15.79 0.70
C ALA A 583 2.35 -14.64 0.90
N VAL A 584 3.62 -15.01 1.08
CA VAL A 584 4.75 -14.10 1.19
C VAL A 584 5.85 -14.48 0.20
N TRP A 585 6.71 -13.51 -0.16
CA TRP A 585 7.88 -13.62 -1.05
C TRP A 585 7.63 -14.00 -2.52
N ASP A 586 6.78 -14.99 -2.80
CA ASP A 586 6.57 -15.50 -4.16
C ASP A 586 5.49 -14.74 -4.91
N ALA A 587 5.63 -14.70 -6.24
CA ALA A 587 4.49 -14.53 -7.15
C ALA A 587 3.76 -15.86 -7.35
N TRP A 588 2.46 -15.80 -7.60
CA TRP A 588 1.60 -16.96 -7.85
C TRP A 588 0.60 -16.67 -8.96
N VAL A 589 0.01 -17.73 -9.50
CA VAL A 589 -1.19 -17.64 -10.35
C VAL A 589 -2.37 -18.24 -9.60
N GLU A 590 -3.42 -17.44 -9.40
CA GLU A 590 -4.68 -17.91 -8.83
C GLU A 590 -5.50 -18.62 -9.90
N ILE A 591 -5.94 -19.84 -9.57
CA ILE A 591 -6.75 -20.69 -10.44
C ILE A 591 -7.97 -21.14 -9.63
N SER A 592 -9.17 -21.09 -10.22
CA SER A 592 -10.37 -21.54 -9.52
C SER A 592 -10.29 -23.04 -9.22
N ARG A 593 -10.93 -23.50 -8.14
CA ARG A 593 -11.00 -24.94 -7.78
C ARG A 593 -11.53 -25.80 -8.93
N GLU A 594 -12.57 -25.32 -9.61
CA GLU A 594 -13.22 -26.03 -10.72
C GLU A 594 -12.27 -26.17 -11.92
N THR A 595 -11.56 -25.09 -12.27
CA THR A 595 -10.61 -25.09 -13.39
C THR A 595 -9.35 -25.87 -13.06
N ALA A 596 -8.84 -25.75 -11.83
CA ALA A 596 -7.71 -26.54 -11.35
C ALA A 596 -8.02 -28.05 -11.38
N ALA A 597 -9.21 -28.46 -10.94
CA ALA A 597 -9.66 -29.85 -10.99
C ALA A 597 -9.75 -30.37 -12.44
N LYS A 598 -10.35 -29.60 -13.36
CA LYS A 598 -10.44 -29.95 -14.79
C LYS A 598 -9.08 -30.13 -15.45
N LEU A 599 -8.09 -29.31 -15.07
CA LEU A 599 -6.74 -29.32 -15.62
C LEU A 599 -5.76 -30.21 -14.82
N GLY A 600 -6.22 -30.85 -13.75
CA GLY A 600 -5.38 -31.67 -12.87
C GLY A 600 -4.26 -30.88 -12.18
N ILE A 601 -4.47 -29.60 -11.87
CA ILE A 601 -3.50 -28.70 -11.23
C ILE A 601 -3.73 -28.69 -9.72
N ALA A 602 -2.67 -28.89 -8.92
CA ALA A 602 -2.71 -28.82 -7.47
C ALA A 602 -1.99 -27.58 -6.91
N GLN A 603 -2.21 -27.29 -5.62
CA GLN A 603 -1.52 -26.21 -4.91
C GLN A 603 0.00 -26.35 -5.01
N GLY A 604 0.67 -25.29 -5.48
CA GLY A 604 2.12 -25.23 -5.63
C GLY A 604 2.68 -25.91 -6.88
N ASP A 605 1.84 -26.50 -7.74
CA ASP A 605 2.30 -26.95 -9.06
C ASP A 605 2.75 -25.75 -9.88
N VAL A 606 3.89 -25.85 -10.56
CA VAL A 606 4.34 -24.80 -11.47
C VAL A 606 3.62 -24.97 -12.80
N VAL A 607 2.98 -23.88 -13.23
CA VAL A 607 2.27 -23.82 -14.50
C VAL A 607 2.87 -22.73 -15.38
N ARG A 608 2.99 -23.05 -16.67
CA ARG A 608 3.28 -22.08 -17.71
C ARG A 608 1.96 -21.41 -18.11
N VAL A 609 1.90 -20.10 -17.95
CA VAL A 609 0.81 -19.22 -18.37
C VAL A 609 1.24 -18.56 -19.67
N SER A 610 0.51 -18.80 -20.76
CA SER A 610 0.89 -18.34 -22.09
C SER A 610 -0.19 -17.47 -22.73
N SER A 611 0.22 -16.36 -23.33
CA SER A 611 -0.58 -15.50 -24.21
C SER A 611 0.11 -15.35 -25.57
N PRO A 612 -0.52 -14.71 -26.57
CA PRO A 612 0.16 -14.35 -27.83
C PRO A 612 1.39 -13.44 -27.65
N HIS A 613 1.52 -12.77 -26.51
CA HIS A 613 2.56 -11.76 -26.24
C HIS A 613 3.73 -12.31 -25.42
N GLY A 614 3.57 -13.47 -24.79
CA GLY A 614 4.63 -14.08 -23.99
C GLY A 614 4.16 -15.22 -23.12
N ALA A 615 5.07 -15.73 -22.29
CA ALA A 615 4.76 -16.75 -21.30
C ALA A 615 5.54 -16.50 -20.01
N ILE A 616 4.93 -16.83 -18.88
CA ILE A 616 5.55 -16.80 -17.54
C ILE A 616 5.26 -18.11 -16.81
N GLU A 617 6.13 -18.47 -15.86
CA GLU A 617 5.97 -19.68 -15.05
C GLU A 617 5.81 -19.32 -13.58
N LEU A 618 4.69 -19.74 -12.99
CA LEU A 618 4.32 -19.42 -11.63
C LEU A 618 3.72 -20.64 -10.91
N PRO A 619 3.91 -20.77 -9.60
CA PRO A 619 3.22 -21.76 -8.78
C PRO A 619 1.73 -21.41 -8.69
N ALA A 620 0.90 -22.43 -8.80
CA ALA A 620 -0.54 -22.33 -8.68
C ALA A 620 -0.97 -22.12 -7.22
N TYR A 621 -1.87 -21.15 -7.03
CA TYR A 621 -2.71 -21.01 -5.85
C TYR A 621 -4.15 -21.38 -6.23
N VAL A 622 -4.67 -22.48 -5.66
CA VAL A 622 -6.01 -22.98 -5.95
C VAL A 622 -7.01 -22.26 -5.04
N SER A 623 -7.87 -21.44 -5.64
CA SER A 623 -8.77 -20.52 -4.93
C SER A 623 -10.25 -20.89 -5.16
N ALA A 624 -11.08 -20.71 -4.13
CA ALA A 624 -12.55 -20.70 -4.28
C ALA A 624 -13.08 -19.31 -4.65
N SER A 625 -12.25 -18.28 -4.49
CA SER A 625 -12.59 -16.87 -4.61
C SER A 625 -12.37 -16.30 -6.02
N LEU A 626 -12.50 -17.13 -7.06
CA LEU A 626 -12.25 -16.74 -8.45
C LEU A 626 -13.28 -17.37 -9.40
N HIS A 627 -13.74 -16.61 -10.40
CA HIS A 627 -14.63 -17.12 -11.43
C HIS A 627 -13.91 -18.18 -12.30
N PRO A 628 -14.54 -19.33 -12.64
CA PRO A 628 -13.88 -20.44 -13.33
C PRO A 628 -13.32 -20.11 -14.72
N SER A 629 -13.86 -19.10 -15.40
CA SER A 629 -13.35 -18.66 -16.72
C SER A 629 -12.13 -17.73 -16.65
N ALA A 630 -11.58 -17.49 -15.46
CA ALA A 630 -10.47 -16.56 -15.24
C ALA A 630 -9.28 -17.20 -14.53
N VAL A 631 -8.13 -16.56 -14.71
CA VAL A 631 -6.94 -16.69 -13.85
C VAL A 631 -6.55 -15.31 -13.36
N ALA A 632 -6.00 -15.20 -12.16
CA ALA A 632 -5.56 -13.91 -11.62
C ALA A 632 -4.10 -13.94 -11.18
N ILE A 633 -3.38 -12.86 -11.46
CA ILE A 633 -1.95 -12.74 -11.13
C ILE A 633 -1.67 -11.32 -10.61
N PRO A 634 -1.01 -11.17 -9.44
CA PRO A 634 -0.64 -9.86 -8.92
C PRO A 634 0.51 -9.24 -9.72
N ILE A 635 0.33 -7.98 -10.15
CA ILE A 635 1.36 -7.12 -10.73
C ILE A 635 2.33 -6.65 -9.65
N GLY A 636 3.60 -6.45 -10.02
CA GLY A 636 4.59 -5.79 -9.16
C GLY A 636 5.57 -6.74 -8.46
N HIS A 637 5.37 -8.06 -8.55
CA HIS A 637 6.39 -9.01 -8.12
C HIS A 637 7.60 -8.95 -9.07
N ARG A 638 8.72 -8.46 -8.54
CA ARG A 638 10.03 -8.43 -9.21
C ARG A 638 10.76 -9.75 -9.05
N TRP A 639 11.87 -9.88 -9.78
CA TRP A 639 12.71 -11.06 -9.76
C TRP A 639 14.20 -10.71 -10.04
N ALA A 640 15.17 -11.49 -9.53
CA ALA A 640 16.59 -11.28 -9.83
C ALA A 640 16.91 -11.36 -11.35
N PRO A 641 17.92 -10.65 -11.88
CA PRO A 641 19.08 -10.11 -11.17
C PRO A 641 18.82 -8.83 -10.36
N TYR A 642 17.65 -8.21 -10.47
CA TYR A 642 17.29 -6.99 -9.74
C TYR A 642 16.79 -7.34 -8.33
N HIS A 643 17.27 -6.62 -7.31
CA HIS A 643 16.95 -6.84 -5.88
C HIS A 643 17.25 -8.27 -5.37
N ALA A 644 18.28 -8.92 -5.91
CA ALA A 644 18.65 -10.31 -5.63
C ALA A 644 18.92 -10.63 -4.14
N ARG A 645 19.08 -9.60 -3.29
CA ARG A 645 19.24 -9.76 -1.84
C ARG A 645 18.01 -10.36 -1.17
N TYR A 646 16.83 -9.96 -1.61
CA TYR A 646 15.55 -10.34 -1.01
C TYR A 646 14.67 -11.15 -1.96
N VAL A 647 14.97 -11.09 -3.26
CA VAL A 647 14.19 -11.77 -4.29
C VAL A 647 15.02 -12.88 -4.90
N ALA A 648 14.42 -14.07 -5.08
CA ALA A 648 15.13 -15.24 -5.64
C ALA A 648 15.55 -15.01 -7.11
N ALA A 649 16.25 -15.99 -7.73
CA ALA A 649 16.71 -16.00 -9.14
C ALA A 649 15.87 -16.94 -10.06
N SER A 650 15.51 -16.46 -11.27
CA SER A 650 14.48 -17.02 -12.17
C SER A 650 14.86 -16.56 -13.56
N PRO A 651 14.81 -17.47 -14.53
CA PRO A 651 15.15 -17.17 -15.91
C PRO A 651 14.07 -16.37 -16.64
N THR A 652 12.84 -16.30 -16.11
CA THR A 652 11.69 -15.63 -16.77
C THR A 652 11.06 -14.54 -15.90
N PRO A 653 10.48 -13.49 -16.51
CA PRO A 653 9.66 -12.52 -15.81
C PRO A 653 8.52 -13.18 -15.02
N THR A 654 8.17 -12.61 -13.88
CA THR A 654 7.05 -13.05 -13.04
C THR A 654 5.87 -12.07 -13.03
N ASN A 655 6.02 -10.91 -13.66
CA ASN A 655 5.00 -9.88 -13.72
C ASN A 655 4.03 -10.15 -14.89
N PRO A 656 2.70 -10.25 -14.66
CA PRO A 656 1.73 -10.57 -15.70
C PRO A 656 1.61 -9.51 -16.80
N VAL A 657 2.12 -8.29 -16.60
CA VAL A 657 2.13 -7.27 -17.66
C VAL A 657 2.91 -7.70 -18.91
N ALA A 658 3.85 -8.64 -18.76
CA ALA A 658 4.58 -9.25 -19.89
C ALA A 658 3.67 -10.07 -20.82
N LEU A 659 2.49 -10.50 -20.34
CA LEU A 659 1.50 -11.25 -21.12
C LEU A 659 0.48 -10.37 -21.83
N LEU A 660 0.42 -9.08 -21.51
CA LEU A 660 -0.61 -8.16 -22.00
C LEU A 660 -0.27 -7.62 -23.39
N SER A 661 -1.32 -7.33 -24.16
CA SER A 661 -1.17 -6.70 -25.47
C SER A 661 -0.90 -5.20 -25.35
N ALA A 662 -0.54 -4.57 -26.47
CA ALA A 662 -0.44 -3.11 -26.55
C ALA A 662 -1.81 -2.40 -26.59
N GLY A 663 -2.92 -3.14 -26.49
CA GLY A 663 -4.27 -2.65 -26.70
C GLY A 663 -4.69 -1.52 -25.76
N ALA A 664 -5.59 -0.67 -26.26
CA ALA A 664 -6.15 0.44 -25.50
C ALA A 664 -7.68 0.51 -25.67
N ASP A 665 -8.36 1.10 -24.69
CA ASP A 665 -9.75 1.51 -24.78
C ASP A 665 -9.90 2.61 -25.86
N PRO A 666 -10.74 2.41 -26.90
CA PRO A 666 -10.80 3.34 -28.03
C PRO A 666 -11.27 4.77 -27.68
N ALA A 667 -12.05 4.93 -26.60
CA ALA A 667 -12.63 6.22 -26.23
C ALA A 667 -11.74 7.05 -25.31
N SER A 668 -10.92 6.40 -24.48
CA SER A 668 -10.05 7.06 -23.50
C SER A 668 -8.57 6.98 -23.83
N GLY A 669 -8.14 6.01 -24.63
CA GLY A 669 -6.73 5.66 -24.80
C GLY A 669 -6.11 4.96 -23.60
N ALA A 670 -6.90 4.55 -22.60
CA ALA A 670 -6.43 3.80 -21.43
C ALA A 670 -5.89 2.41 -21.81
N ALA A 671 -4.89 1.90 -21.10
CA ALA A 671 -4.39 0.54 -21.32
C ALA A 671 -5.48 -0.52 -21.04
N ALA A 672 -5.62 -1.48 -21.95
CA ALA A 672 -6.54 -2.61 -21.80
C ALA A 672 -5.86 -3.76 -21.02
N TYR A 673 -5.83 -3.64 -19.69
CA TYR A 673 -5.33 -4.69 -18.78
C TYR A 673 -6.18 -5.98 -18.85
N LEU A 674 -7.49 -5.84 -19.05
CA LEU A 674 -8.40 -6.94 -19.37
C LEU A 674 -8.48 -7.10 -20.89
N GLY A 675 -7.42 -7.62 -21.50
CA GLY A 675 -7.27 -7.66 -22.97
C GLY A 675 -6.84 -9.01 -23.56
N VAL A 676 -6.54 -10.01 -22.73
CA VAL A 676 -5.98 -11.28 -23.23
C VAL A 676 -6.61 -12.50 -22.58
N ARG A 677 -6.65 -13.59 -23.35
CA ARG A 677 -6.87 -14.95 -22.89
C ARG A 677 -5.54 -15.68 -22.79
N VAL A 678 -5.41 -16.52 -21.78
CA VAL A 678 -4.24 -17.33 -21.52
C VAL A 678 -4.57 -18.81 -21.45
N THR A 679 -3.60 -19.64 -21.83
CA THR A 679 -3.64 -21.08 -21.64
C THR A 679 -2.71 -21.47 -20.49
N LEU A 680 -3.07 -22.55 -19.79
CA LEU A 680 -2.29 -23.09 -18.68
C LEU A 680 -1.75 -24.46 -19.06
N THR A 681 -0.44 -24.65 -18.90
CA THR A 681 0.21 -25.95 -19.10
C THR A 681 1.03 -26.32 -17.86
N LYS A 682 0.85 -27.53 -17.33
CA LYS A 682 1.69 -28.02 -16.22
C LYS A 682 3.12 -28.23 -16.72
N THR A 683 4.10 -27.76 -15.95
CA THR A 683 5.52 -27.99 -16.29
C THR A 683 6.07 -29.28 -15.68
N GLY A 684 5.34 -29.88 -14.73
CA GLY A 684 5.79 -31.02 -13.93
C GLY A 684 6.64 -30.62 -12.72
N ALA A 685 7.09 -29.36 -12.63
CA ALA A 685 7.79 -28.85 -11.46
C ALA A 685 6.81 -28.46 -10.34
N ARG A 686 7.29 -28.47 -9.10
CA ARG A 686 6.52 -28.06 -7.92
C ARG A 686 7.31 -27.04 -7.11
N ARG A 687 6.66 -25.93 -6.76
CA ARG A 687 7.21 -24.85 -5.93
C ARG A 687 6.18 -24.44 -4.88
N PRO A 688 6.26 -24.99 -3.65
CA PRO A 688 5.36 -24.60 -2.57
C PRO A 688 5.43 -23.11 -2.28
N LEU A 689 4.26 -22.51 -2.05
CA LEU A 689 4.12 -21.13 -1.61
C LEU A 689 4.31 -21.05 -0.08
N ALA A 690 5.02 -20.01 0.38
CA ALA A 690 5.10 -19.71 1.80
C ALA A 690 3.82 -19.02 2.26
N ILE A 691 2.87 -19.78 2.79
CA ILE A 691 1.57 -19.31 3.29
C ILE A 691 1.61 -19.26 4.81
N LEU A 692 1.38 -18.09 5.40
CA LEU A 692 1.55 -17.87 6.84
C LEU A 692 0.39 -18.38 7.72
N GLN A 693 -0.78 -18.56 7.13
CA GLN A 693 -1.98 -19.04 7.81
C GLN A 693 -2.35 -20.42 7.27
N ALA A 694 -2.42 -21.42 8.16
CA ALA A 694 -2.64 -22.81 7.75
C ALA A 694 -4.06 -23.09 7.24
N THR A 695 -5.08 -22.45 7.82
CA THR A 695 -6.49 -22.61 7.46
C THR A 695 -7.23 -21.28 7.56
N HIS A 696 -8.23 -21.08 6.72
CA HIS A 696 -9.16 -19.94 6.80
C HIS A 696 -10.48 -20.30 7.51
N ASP A 697 -10.66 -21.56 7.89
CA ASP A 697 -11.81 -22.03 8.67
C ASP A 697 -11.52 -21.90 10.16
N GLN A 698 -12.50 -21.41 10.93
CA GLN A 698 -12.41 -21.30 12.38
C GLN A 698 -12.61 -22.65 13.10
N ASP A 699 -13.05 -23.69 12.40
CA ASP A 699 -13.46 -24.99 12.97
C ASP A 699 -14.53 -24.83 14.07
N GLN A 700 -15.48 -23.91 13.87
CA GLN A 700 -16.55 -23.59 14.83
C GLN A 700 -16.07 -23.10 16.21
N ARG A 701 -14.85 -22.55 16.30
CA ARG A 701 -14.26 -22.05 17.56
C ARG A 701 -14.62 -20.61 17.91
N GLU A 702 -15.42 -19.94 17.08
CA GLU A 702 -15.89 -18.56 17.29
C GLU A 702 -14.78 -17.56 17.70
N ILE A 703 -13.59 -17.67 17.09
CA ILE A 703 -12.42 -16.83 17.41
C ILE A 703 -12.67 -15.40 16.93
N ALA A 704 -13.05 -15.25 15.67
CA ALA A 704 -13.47 -13.99 15.07
C ALA A 704 -15.00 -13.95 15.00
N GLN A 705 -15.59 -13.31 16.01
CA GLN A 705 -17.04 -13.27 16.16
C GLN A 705 -17.70 -12.16 15.34
N HIS A 706 -18.91 -12.45 14.89
CA HIS A 706 -19.78 -11.50 14.21
C HIS A 706 -21.18 -11.48 14.84
N VAL A 707 -21.96 -10.45 14.53
CA VAL A 707 -23.35 -10.27 14.97
C VAL A 707 -24.14 -9.59 13.86
N ASP A 708 -25.40 -10.00 13.67
CA ASP A 708 -26.28 -9.34 12.70
C ASP A 708 -26.61 -7.89 13.12
N LEU A 709 -26.80 -7.01 12.15
CA LEU A 709 -27.11 -5.59 12.38
C LEU A 709 -28.33 -5.37 13.27
N ARG A 710 -29.39 -6.18 13.13
CA ARG A 710 -30.56 -6.10 14.01
C ARG A 710 -30.18 -6.45 15.44
N ALA A 711 -29.46 -7.55 15.63
CA ALA A 711 -29.00 -7.97 16.96
C ALA A 711 -28.02 -6.96 17.57
N ALA A 712 -27.14 -6.34 16.78
CA ALA A 712 -26.25 -5.27 17.23
C ALA A 712 -27.01 -4.03 17.71
N ARG A 713 -28.10 -3.66 17.02
CA ARG A 713 -29.02 -2.58 17.47
C ARG A 713 -29.70 -2.94 18.79
N GLU A 714 -30.18 -4.17 18.92
CA GLU A 714 -30.81 -4.65 20.15
C GLU A 714 -29.82 -4.66 21.33
N GLN A 715 -28.58 -5.12 21.11
CA GLN A 715 -27.49 -5.07 22.10
C GLN A 715 -27.13 -3.64 22.50
N ALA A 716 -27.08 -2.71 21.54
CA ALA A 716 -26.83 -1.30 21.82
C ALA A 716 -27.92 -0.66 22.71
N LEU A 717 -29.16 -1.12 22.62
CA LEU A 717 -30.28 -0.62 23.43
C LEU A 717 -30.38 -1.30 24.80
N ARG A 718 -30.15 -2.62 24.87
CA ARG A 718 -30.38 -3.42 26.09
C ARG A 718 -29.13 -3.61 26.95
N GLY A 719 -27.94 -3.28 26.43
CA GLY A 719 -26.67 -3.60 27.06
C GLY A 719 -26.25 -5.06 26.85
N LYS A 720 -25.05 -5.40 27.30
CA LYS A 720 -24.51 -6.77 27.25
C LYS A 720 -25.23 -7.64 28.30
N PRO A 721 -25.55 -8.91 28.01
CA PRO A 721 -25.91 -9.89 29.05
C PRO A 721 -24.80 -9.97 30.10
N LYS A 722 -25.14 -10.28 31.36
CA LYS A 722 -24.13 -10.53 32.40
C LYS A 722 -23.17 -11.63 31.95
N GLU A 723 -21.88 -11.34 31.97
CA GLU A 723 -20.83 -12.31 31.68
C GLU A 723 -20.81 -13.42 32.74
N HIS A 724 -20.41 -14.62 32.31
CA HIS A 724 -20.10 -15.69 33.23
C HIS A 724 -18.81 -15.35 33.97
N GLU A 725 -18.89 -15.22 35.29
CA GLU A 725 -17.70 -15.01 36.10
C GLU A 725 -16.90 -16.31 36.16
N PHE A 726 -15.73 -16.35 35.53
CA PHE A 726 -14.86 -17.52 35.56
C PHE A 726 -14.19 -17.65 36.92
N ILE A 727 -14.32 -18.84 37.52
CA ILE A 727 -13.65 -19.19 38.77
C ILE A 727 -12.13 -19.14 38.55
N SER A 728 -11.42 -18.37 39.38
CA SER A 728 -9.96 -18.25 39.35
C SER A 728 -9.37 -18.57 40.71
N MET A 729 -8.33 -19.40 40.72
CA MET A 729 -7.52 -19.63 41.91
C MET A 729 -6.55 -18.48 42.19
N TYR A 730 -6.32 -17.59 41.22
CA TYR A 730 -5.53 -16.38 41.40
C TYR A 730 -6.37 -15.25 42.01
N PRO A 731 -5.83 -14.51 42.99
CA PRO A 731 -6.52 -13.36 43.57
C PRO A 731 -6.71 -12.24 42.53
N PRO A 732 -7.76 -11.40 42.68
CA PRO A 732 -7.91 -10.18 41.91
C PRO A 732 -6.66 -9.30 42.02
N GLN A 733 -6.22 -8.73 40.90
CA GLN A 733 -5.03 -7.89 40.84
C GLN A 733 -5.39 -6.42 41.09
N HIS A 734 -4.51 -5.72 41.81
CA HIS A 734 -4.63 -4.28 42.04
C HIS A 734 -3.60 -3.53 41.20
N TYR A 735 -4.07 -2.52 40.45
CA TYR A 735 -3.23 -1.69 39.59
C TYR A 735 -3.14 -0.27 40.18
N PRO A 736 -2.03 0.11 40.84
CA PRO A 736 -1.96 1.36 41.61
C PRO A 736 -2.04 2.61 40.71
N GLY A 737 -1.25 2.63 39.63
CA GLY A 737 -1.22 3.74 38.67
C GLY A 737 -2.21 3.54 37.52
N TYR A 738 -1.69 3.05 36.40
CA TYR A 738 -2.42 2.84 35.14
C TYR A 738 -2.76 1.36 34.93
N ARG A 739 -3.75 1.07 34.08
CA ARG A 739 -4.01 -0.27 33.54
C ARG A 739 -4.07 -0.18 32.02
N TRP A 740 -3.01 -0.57 31.35
CA TRP A 740 -2.94 -0.45 29.89
C TRP A 740 -3.76 -1.53 29.20
N GLY A 741 -4.57 -1.15 28.23
CA GLY A 741 -5.36 -2.07 27.43
C GLY A 741 -5.55 -1.60 25.99
N MET A 742 -6.12 -2.49 25.18
CA MET A 742 -6.39 -2.24 23.78
C MET A 742 -7.78 -2.73 23.41
N ALA A 743 -8.53 -1.94 22.65
CA ALA A 743 -9.78 -2.34 22.04
C ALA A 743 -9.59 -2.45 20.52
N ILE A 744 -10.07 -3.55 19.92
CA ILE A 744 -9.97 -3.81 18.49
C ILE A 744 -11.37 -3.99 17.90
N ASP A 745 -11.84 -3.02 17.12
CA ASP A 745 -13.12 -3.13 16.42
C ASP A 745 -12.94 -3.91 15.12
N VAL A 746 -13.34 -5.19 15.16
CA VAL A 746 -13.27 -6.10 14.00
C VAL A 746 -14.17 -5.61 12.86
N ASP A 747 -15.24 -4.87 13.17
CA ASP A 747 -16.11 -4.25 12.16
C ASP A 747 -15.38 -3.13 11.39
N GLN A 748 -14.45 -2.42 12.04
CA GLN A 748 -13.63 -1.38 11.39
C GLN A 748 -12.42 -1.97 10.64
N CYS A 749 -11.99 -3.20 10.96
CA CYS A 749 -10.81 -3.79 10.33
C CYS A 749 -11.10 -4.20 8.89
N VAL A 750 -10.29 -3.67 7.95
CA VAL A 750 -10.39 -3.99 6.52
C VAL A 750 -9.32 -4.95 6.02
N GLY A 751 -8.43 -5.42 6.90
CA GLY A 751 -7.35 -6.34 6.52
C GLY A 751 -6.16 -5.71 5.78
N CYS A 752 -5.94 -4.39 5.88
CA CYS A 752 -4.93 -3.66 5.10
C CYS A 752 -3.45 -3.87 5.50
N GLN A 753 -3.13 -4.74 6.47
CA GLN A 753 -1.75 -5.05 6.92
C GLN A 753 -0.85 -3.87 7.35
N ALA A 754 -1.34 -2.61 7.32
CA ALA A 754 -0.53 -1.44 7.66
C ALA A 754 -0.01 -1.51 9.10
N CYS A 755 -0.83 -2.03 10.02
CA CYS A 755 -0.45 -2.26 11.42
C CYS A 755 0.65 -3.31 11.61
N VAL A 756 0.76 -4.31 10.72
CA VAL A 756 1.84 -5.31 10.74
C VAL A 756 3.16 -4.63 10.42
N VAL A 757 3.23 -3.92 9.29
CA VAL A 757 4.45 -3.24 8.85
C VAL A 757 4.84 -2.11 9.80
N ALA A 758 3.88 -1.34 10.33
CA ALA A 758 4.16 -0.31 11.34
C ALA A 758 4.73 -0.91 12.63
N CYS A 759 4.24 -2.08 13.05
CA CYS A 759 4.79 -2.79 14.20
C CYS A 759 6.22 -3.26 13.94
N GLN A 760 6.51 -3.77 12.73
CA GLN A 760 7.86 -4.16 12.33
C GLN A 760 8.82 -2.96 12.32
N ALA A 761 8.41 -1.86 11.71
CA ALA A 761 9.20 -0.63 11.60
C ALA A 761 9.48 0.01 12.97
N GLU A 762 8.49 0.08 13.85
CA GLU A 762 8.63 0.71 15.16
C GLU A 762 9.49 -0.12 16.12
N ASN A 763 9.35 -1.44 16.10
CA ASN A 763 9.89 -2.32 17.14
C ASN A 763 11.11 -3.12 16.67
N ASN A 764 11.81 -2.68 15.62
CA ASN A 764 13.00 -3.35 15.09
C ASN A 764 12.79 -4.85 14.83
N VAL A 765 11.58 -5.24 14.39
CA VAL A 765 11.28 -6.66 14.14
C VAL A 765 11.98 -7.07 12.85
N PRO A 766 12.84 -8.11 12.88
CA PRO A 766 13.63 -8.47 11.73
C PRO A 766 12.79 -9.21 10.67
N VAL A 767 13.32 -9.28 9.46
CA VAL A 767 12.77 -10.09 8.36
C VAL A 767 13.53 -11.40 8.28
N VAL A 768 12.85 -12.55 8.15
CA VAL A 768 13.49 -13.89 8.22
C VAL A 768 13.67 -14.60 6.87
N GLY A 769 13.06 -14.09 5.80
CA GLY A 769 13.13 -14.70 4.47
C GLY A 769 12.11 -15.81 4.23
N LYS A 770 11.95 -16.18 2.93
CA LYS A 770 10.95 -17.15 2.46
C LYS A 770 11.02 -18.51 3.16
N ALA A 771 12.21 -19.09 3.27
CA ALA A 771 12.36 -20.43 3.81
C ALA A 771 11.87 -20.51 5.27
N GLN A 772 12.25 -19.53 6.10
CA GLN A 772 11.84 -19.50 7.51
C GLN A 772 10.35 -19.16 7.66
N ALA A 773 9.82 -18.26 6.82
CA ALA A 773 8.39 -18.01 6.75
C ALA A 773 7.58 -19.29 6.42
N ALA A 774 8.05 -20.11 5.47
CA ALA A 774 7.42 -21.39 5.13
C ALA A 774 7.45 -22.42 6.28
N TYR A 775 8.44 -22.35 7.18
CA TYR A 775 8.50 -23.17 8.40
C TYR A 775 7.64 -22.61 9.55
N GLY A 776 6.86 -21.55 9.33
CA GLY A 776 6.07 -20.91 10.39
C GLY A 776 6.91 -20.12 11.40
N ARG A 777 8.11 -19.66 10.99
CA ARG A 777 9.08 -18.95 11.84
C ARG A 777 9.16 -17.45 11.52
N GLN A 778 8.13 -16.90 10.90
CA GLN A 778 8.01 -15.47 10.61
C GLN A 778 8.08 -14.62 11.89
N GLN A 779 8.77 -13.48 11.81
CA GLN A 779 8.89 -12.53 12.90
C GLN A 779 7.82 -11.44 12.74
N GLN A 780 6.62 -11.77 13.22
CA GLN A 780 5.48 -10.85 13.23
C GLN A 780 4.82 -10.88 14.60
N TRP A 781 4.87 -9.74 15.29
CA TRP A 781 4.29 -9.54 16.63
C TRP A 781 2.78 -9.29 16.59
N LEU A 782 2.30 -8.79 15.46
CA LEU A 782 0.90 -8.63 15.10
C LEU A 782 0.74 -9.32 13.74
N ARG A 783 -0.30 -10.14 13.60
CA ARG A 783 -0.71 -10.74 12.33
C ARG A 783 -2.17 -10.45 12.08
N ILE A 784 -2.56 -10.29 10.82
CA ILE A 784 -3.97 -10.22 10.44
C ILE A 784 -4.39 -11.59 9.95
N GLU A 785 -5.27 -12.24 10.72
CA GLU A 785 -5.89 -13.51 10.35
C GLU A 785 -7.12 -13.24 9.51
N ARG A 786 -7.29 -14.00 8.42
CA ARG A 786 -8.49 -13.99 7.59
C ARG A 786 -9.29 -15.24 7.87
N TRP A 787 -10.49 -15.08 8.42
CA TRP A 787 -11.45 -16.17 8.60
C TRP A 787 -12.53 -16.07 7.53
N ALA A 788 -12.84 -17.17 6.87
CA ALA A 788 -13.80 -17.26 5.77
C ALA A 788 -14.84 -18.33 6.11
N GLU A 789 -16.02 -17.89 6.56
CA GLU A 789 -17.11 -18.77 7.01
C GLU A 789 -18.25 -18.82 5.99
N GLY A 790 -19.10 -19.85 6.09
CA GLY A 790 -20.26 -20.01 5.22
C GLY A 790 -19.95 -20.72 3.90
N ARG A 791 -20.67 -20.36 2.83
CA ARG A 791 -20.57 -21.06 1.53
C ARG A 791 -19.31 -20.62 0.77
N ALA A 792 -18.64 -21.57 0.12
CA ALA A 792 -17.40 -21.30 -0.62
C ALA A 792 -17.55 -20.26 -1.73
N GLU A 793 -18.72 -20.17 -2.38
CA GLU A 793 -18.99 -19.20 -3.43
C GLU A 793 -19.33 -17.80 -2.89
N ARG A 794 -19.70 -17.67 -1.61
CA ARG A 794 -20.04 -16.41 -0.93
C ARG A 794 -19.60 -16.44 0.54
N PRO A 795 -18.29 -16.46 0.82
CA PRO A 795 -17.81 -16.58 2.19
C PRO A 795 -17.95 -15.25 2.95
N LEU A 796 -18.39 -15.32 4.20
CA LEU A 796 -18.27 -14.23 5.15
C LEU A 796 -16.80 -14.12 5.59
N ASN A 797 -16.15 -13.02 5.19
CA ASN A 797 -14.78 -12.76 5.60
C ASN A 797 -14.73 -11.91 6.88
N VAL A 798 -13.94 -12.34 7.85
CA VAL A 798 -13.65 -11.61 9.08
C VAL A 798 -12.14 -11.46 9.23
N PHE A 799 -11.67 -10.23 9.38
CA PHE A 799 -10.25 -9.93 9.55
C PHE A 799 -9.96 -9.66 11.02
N LEU A 800 -9.17 -10.53 11.65
CA LEU A 800 -8.85 -10.44 13.08
C LEU A 800 -7.37 -10.08 13.28
N PRO A 801 -7.05 -8.88 13.78
CA PRO A 801 -5.70 -8.56 14.24
C PRO A 801 -5.37 -9.35 15.52
N MET A 802 -4.46 -10.31 15.40
CA MET A 802 -3.99 -11.14 16.50
C MET A 802 -2.59 -10.71 16.94
N LEU A 803 -2.45 -10.34 18.22
CA LEU A 803 -1.19 -9.92 18.86
C LEU A 803 -1.11 -10.44 20.29
N CYS A 804 -0.06 -10.10 21.03
CA CYS A 804 -0.02 -10.40 22.47
C CYS A 804 -1.23 -9.80 23.17
N GLN A 805 -1.95 -10.63 23.92
CA GLN A 805 -3.18 -10.25 24.61
C GLN A 805 -2.91 -9.60 25.98
N HIS A 806 -1.64 -9.55 26.42
CA HIS A 806 -1.22 -9.00 27.72
C HIS A 806 -2.12 -9.50 28.87
N CYS A 807 -2.30 -10.82 28.93
CA CYS A 807 -3.17 -11.52 29.87
C CYS A 807 -2.86 -11.20 31.35
N GLU A 808 -3.90 -11.01 32.16
CA GLU A 808 -3.80 -10.93 33.63
C GLU A 808 -3.68 -12.33 34.27
N VAL A 809 -4.01 -13.41 33.59
CA VAL A 809 -3.62 -14.75 34.02
C VAL A 809 -2.82 -15.34 32.88
N ALA A 810 -1.60 -14.82 32.71
CA ALA A 810 -0.74 -15.13 31.58
C ALA A 810 -0.08 -16.52 31.74
N PRO A 811 -0.50 -17.54 30.98
CA PRO A 811 0.11 -18.88 31.09
C PRO A 811 1.59 -18.89 30.66
N CYS A 812 2.01 -17.90 29.87
CA CYS A 812 3.38 -17.78 29.38
C CYS A 812 4.39 -17.21 30.40
N GLU A 813 3.93 -16.65 31.52
CA GLU A 813 4.79 -16.14 32.62
C GLU A 813 5.37 -17.26 33.51
N PRO A 814 4.56 -18.10 34.17
CA PRO A 814 5.06 -19.07 35.15
C PRO A 814 5.94 -20.17 34.55
N VAL A 815 5.83 -20.42 33.24
CA VAL A 815 6.65 -21.41 32.51
C VAL A 815 8.05 -20.89 32.15
N CYS A 816 8.38 -19.63 32.45
CA CYS A 816 9.69 -19.07 32.19
C CYS A 816 10.63 -19.30 33.39
N PRO A 817 11.62 -20.21 33.30
CA PRO A 817 12.46 -20.57 34.45
C PRO A 817 13.39 -19.45 34.94
N VAL A 818 13.53 -18.39 34.16
CA VAL A 818 14.46 -17.27 34.41
C VAL A 818 13.74 -15.93 34.57
N PHE A 819 12.40 -15.94 34.62
CA PHE A 819 11.56 -14.75 34.78
C PHE A 819 11.79 -13.67 33.70
N ALA A 820 12.16 -14.09 32.48
CA ALA A 820 12.27 -13.18 31.34
C ALA A 820 10.90 -12.68 30.84
N ALA A 821 9.86 -13.49 31.02
CA ALA A 821 8.47 -13.07 30.89
C ALA A 821 7.90 -12.83 32.30
N TYR A 822 7.34 -11.65 32.54
CA TYR A 822 6.81 -11.25 33.84
C TYR A 822 5.70 -10.22 33.65
N ARG A 823 5.02 -9.86 34.73
CA ARG A 823 4.00 -8.80 34.73
C ARG A 823 4.50 -7.53 35.39
N THR A 824 4.19 -6.39 34.79
CA THR A 824 4.41 -5.07 35.40
C THR A 824 3.24 -4.67 36.31
N GLU A 825 3.47 -3.75 37.24
CA GLU A 825 2.43 -3.18 38.11
C GLU A 825 1.29 -2.48 37.34
N GLU A 826 1.49 -2.19 36.05
CA GLU A 826 0.50 -1.54 35.16
C GLU A 826 -0.26 -2.54 34.28
N GLY A 827 -0.10 -3.84 34.54
CA GLY A 827 -0.82 -4.92 33.83
C GLY A 827 -0.22 -5.32 32.49
N LEU A 828 0.97 -4.82 32.13
CA LEU A 828 1.64 -5.27 30.91
C LEU A 828 2.38 -6.58 31.18
N ASN A 829 2.20 -7.55 30.29
CA ASN A 829 3.16 -8.65 30.18
C ASN A 829 4.48 -8.10 29.61
N GLY A 830 5.52 -8.03 30.43
CA GLY A 830 6.87 -7.66 30.06
C GLY A 830 7.63 -8.81 29.39
N GLN A 831 8.54 -8.47 28.46
CA GLN A 831 9.52 -9.40 27.91
C GLN A 831 10.89 -8.75 28.04
N VAL A 832 11.71 -9.29 28.94
CA VAL A 832 13.09 -8.85 29.15
C VAL A 832 13.98 -9.68 28.24
N TYR A 833 14.46 -9.10 27.15
CA TYR A 833 15.14 -9.82 26.08
C TYR A 833 16.46 -10.46 26.52
N ASN A 834 17.31 -9.73 27.24
CA ASN A 834 18.62 -10.19 27.72
C ASN A 834 18.55 -11.27 28.83
N ARG A 835 17.39 -11.46 29.47
CA ARG A 835 17.16 -12.52 30.46
C ARG A 835 16.69 -13.82 29.81
N CYS A 836 16.20 -13.78 28.57
CA CYS A 836 15.65 -14.95 27.90
C CYS A 836 16.76 -15.94 27.50
N VAL A 837 16.72 -17.16 28.06
CA VAL A 837 17.68 -18.24 27.74
C VAL A 837 17.16 -19.19 26.65
N GLY A 838 16.07 -18.82 25.96
CA GLY A 838 15.61 -19.55 24.77
C GLY A 838 14.98 -20.92 24.98
N THR A 839 14.40 -21.21 26.17
CA THR A 839 13.69 -22.49 26.41
C THR A 839 12.44 -22.67 25.54
N ARG A 840 11.88 -21.58 25.01
CA ARG A 840 10.70 -21.51 24.14
C ARG A 840 9.36 -21.94 24.76
N TYR A 841 9.34 -22.42 26.00
CA TYR A 841 8.10 -22.91 26.63
C TYR A 841 7.01 -21.82 26.73
N CYS A 842 7.39 -20.56 26.96
CA CYS A 842 6.44 -19.44 26.96
C CYS A 842 5.69 -19.26 25.62
N GLY A 843 6.24 -19.73 24.50
CA GLY A 843 5.55 -19.77 23.21
C GLY A 843 4.57 -20.94 23.07
N ASN A 844 4.90 -22.10 23.65
CA ASN A 844 3.99 -23.26 23.65
C ASN A 844 2.79 -23.03 24.57
N ASN A 845 3.00 -22.43 25.75
CA ASN A 845 1.93 -22.21 26.71
C ASN A 845 1.07 -20.97 26.39
N CYS A 846 1.42 -20.20 25.36
CA CYS A 846 0.62 -19.06 24.92
C CYS A 846 -0.48 -19.55 23.97
N PRO A 847 -1.77 -19.52 24.35
CA PRO A 847 -2.85 -20.09 23.54
C PRO A 847 -3.03 -19.38 22.19
N TYR A 848 -2.58 -18.12 22.10
CA TYR A 848 -2.66 -17.32 20.88
C TYR A 848 -1.46 -17.53 19.93
N HIS A 849 -0.41 -18.23 20.36
CA HIS A 849 0.85 -18.41 19.61
C HIS A 849 1.44 -17.09 19.05
N VAL A 850 1.49 -16.06 19.89
CA VAL A 850 1.94 -14.69 19.56
C VAL A 850 3.32 -14.35 20.13
N ARG A 851 4.00 -15.31 20.74
CA ARG A 851 5.44 -15.22 21.06
C ARG A 851 6.24 -15.73 19.87
N ARG A 852 7.22 -14.95 19.41
CA ARG A 852 8.06 -15.28 18.25
C ARG A 852 9.49 -15.51 18.70
N PHE A 853 10.12 -16.57 18.23
CA PHE A 853 11.45 -16.96 18.66
C PHE A 853 12.50 -16.62 17.61
N ASN A 854 13.57 -15.92 17.99
CA ASN A 854 14.69 -15.66 17.11
C ASN A 854 15.53 -16.93 16.88
N TRP A 855 15.34 -17.56 15.73
CA TRP A 855 16.05 -18.78 15.33
C TRP A 855 17.48 -18.54 14.82
N TYR A 856 17.79 -17.31 14.42
CA TYR A 856 19.06 -16.91 13.81
C TYR A 856 19.42 -15.50 14.26
N ASN A 857 20.70 -15.16 14.21
CA ASN A 857 21.12 -13.77 14.27
C ASN A 857 20.73 -13.10 12.95
N GLN A 858 19.98 -12.01 13.04
CA GLN A 858 19.49 -11.28 11.89
C GLN A 858 20.48 -10.17 11.56
N GLU A 859 20.84 -10.07 10.29
CA GLU A 859 21.77 -9.06 9.80
C GLU A 859 21.00 -7.90 9.17
N PHE A 860 21.41 -6.68 9.53
CA PHE A 860 20.93 -5.45 8.91
C PHE A 860 22.06 -4.90 8.03
N PRO A 861 22.05 -5.14 6.71
CA PRO A 861 23.15 -4.74 5.84
C PRO A 861 23.24 -3.21 5.79
N PRO A 862 24.43 -2.61 5.97
CA PRO A 862 24.56 -1.16 5.91
C PRO A 862 24.11 -0.56 4.57
N PRO A 863 23.41 0.58 4.57
CA PRO A 863 23.05 1.42 5.71
C PRO A 863 21.65 1.12 6.31
N LEU A 864 21.08 -0.07 6.08
CA LEU A 864 19.72 -0.40 6.53
C LEU A 864 19.59 -0.42 8.06
N ASP A 865 20.67 -0.69 8.77
CA ASP A 865 20.79 -0.60 10.23
C ASP A 865 20.51 0.81 10.78
N VAL A 866 20.71 1.85 9.97
CA VAL A 866 20.44 3.25 10.33
C VAL A 866 18.94 3.50 10.55
N GLN A 867 18.05 2.66 10.03
CA GLN A 867 16.60 2.82 10.26
C GLN A 867 16.16 2.40 11.68
N LEU A 868 17.00 1.67 12.41
CA LEU A 868 16.61 1.02 13.66
C LEU A 868 16.24 2.06 14.72
N ASN A 869 15.11 1.84 15.38
CA ASN A 869 14.62 2.66 16.47
C ASN A 869 15.57 2.52 17.67
N PRO A 870 16.25 3.59 18.12
CA PRO A 870 17.22 3.51 19.22
C PRO A 870 16.56 3.19 20.57
N ASP A 871 15.24 3.36 20.71
CA ASP A 871 14.52 3.13 21.97
C ASP A 871 14.10 1.68 22.16
N VAL A 872 14.39 0.81 21.19
CA VAL A 872 13.99 -0.60 21.19
C VAL A 872 15.21 -1.47 20.96
N THR A 873 15.47 -2.39 21.89
CA THR A 873 16.55 -3.38 21.76
C THR A 873 16.46 -4.12 20.42
N VAL A 874 17.58 -4.28 19.71
CA VAL A 874 17.70 -5.21 18.59
C VAL A 874 18.02 -6.58 19.17
N ARG A 875 17.19 -7.59 18.88
CA ARG A 875 17.30 -8.90 19.54
C ARG A 875 18.25 -9.81 18.75
N GLN A 876 18.93 -10.67 19.49
CA GLN A 876 19.82 -11.69 18.96
C GLN A 876 19.13 -13.05 18.88
N LEU A 877 19.82 -14.03 18.29
CA LEU A 877 19.50 -15.45 18.34
C LEU A 877 19.12 -15.90 19.76
N GLY A 878 18.15 -16.80 19.85
CA GLY A 878 17.84 -17.50 21.10
C GLY A 878 16.85 -16.76 22.01
N VAL A 879 16.34 -15.60 21.59
CA VAL A 879 15.44 -14.77 22.39
C VAL A 879 14.00 -14.84 21.90
N MET A 880 13.05 -14.90 22.84
CA MET A 880 11.62 -14.74 22.56
C MET A 880 11.23 -13.27 22.49
N GLU A 881 10.38 -12.96 21.53
CA GLU A 881 9.77 -11.66 21.28
C GLU A 881 8.25 -11.75 21.33
N LYS A 882 7.60 -10.61 21.47
CA LYS A 882 6.14 -10.46 21.41
C LYS A 882 5.79 -8.99 21.27
N CYS A 883 4.54 -8.70 20.91
CA CYS A 883 4.00 -7.36 21.09
C CYS A 883 4.19 -6.90 22.55
N THR A 884 4.66 -5.67 22.73
CA THR A 884 4.93 -5.04 24.04
C THR A 884 3.96 -3.88 24.34
N MET A 885 2.89 -3.73 23.56
CA MET A 885 2.06 -2.51 23.50
C MET A 885 2.89 -1.24 23.24
N CYS A 886 3.97 -1.37 22.44
CA CYS A 886 4.92 -0.27 22.18
C CYS A 886 5.40 0.39 23.48
N ILE A 887 5.93 -0.40 24.42
CA ILE A 887 6.37 0.05 25.75
C ILE A 887 7.25 1.31 25.71
N GLN A 888 8.10 1.46 24.70
CA GLN A 888 8.94 2.64 24.47
C GLN A 888 8.10 3.93 24.32
N ARG A 889 6.92 3.84 23.70
CA ARG A 889 5.98 4.97 23.56
C ARG A 889 5.20 5.23 24.85
N ILE A 890 4.88 4.17 25.60
CA ILE A 890 4.28 4.31 26.93
C ILE A 890 5.23 5.05 27.86
N VAL A 891 6.51 4.66 27.90
CA VAL A 891 7.54 5.33 28.70
C VAL A 891 7.68 6.79 28.29
N ALA A 892 7.82 7.09 26.98
CA ALA A 892 7.92 8.47 26.50
C ALA A 892 6.69 9.32 26.85
N GLY A 893 5.46 8.77 26.75
CA GLY A 893 4.24 9.48 27.14
C GLY A 893 4.15 9.73 28.65
N LYS A 894 4.61 8.77 29.47
CA LYS A 894 4.70 8.93 30.92
C LYS A 894 5.75 9.97 31.33
N ASP A 895 6.90 9.98 30.67
CA ASP A 895 7.95 10.97 30.91
C ASP A 895 7.44 12.38 30.60
N ARG A 896 6.80 12.57 29.43
CA ARG A 896 6.15 13.84 29.10
C ARG A 896 5.12 14.27 30.14
N ALA A 897 4.24 13.36 30.55
CA ALA A 897 3.21 13.68 31.55
C ALA A 897 3.82 14.05 32.91
N ARG A 898 4.90 13.35 33.33
CA ARG A 898 5.65 13.67 34.55
C ARG A 898 6.28 15.06 34.47
N ASP A 899 6.92 15.40 33.35
CA ASP A 899 7.59 16.68 33.15
C ASP A 899 6.56 17.83 33.12
N GLU A 900 5.36 17.58 32.58
CA GLU A 900 4.20 18.47 32.62
C GLU A 900 3.42 18.41 33.97
N LYS A 901 3.90 17.65 34.95
CA LYS A 901 3.30 17.48 36.30
C LYS A 901 1.83 17.06 36.28
N ARG A 902 1.47 16.14 35.39
CA ARG A 902 0.12 15.59 35.24
C ARG A 902 0.13 14.08 35.04
N SER A 903 -1.04 13.45 35.13
CA SER A 903 -1.22 12.07 34.68
C SER A 903 -1.22 11.97 33.16
N VAL A 904 -0.97 10.76 32.66
CA VAL A 904 -1.15 10.43 31.24
C VAL A 904 -2.64 10.53 30.91
N ARG A 905 -2.95 11.26 29.84
CA ARG A 905 -4.28 11.48 29.28
C ARG A 905 -4.50 10.56 28.08
N ASP A 906 -5.75 10.34 27.72
CA ASP A 906 -6.07 9.63 26.48
C ASP A 906 -5.47 10.37 25.26
N GLY A 907 -4.94 9.61 24.31
CA GLY A 907 -4.21 10.14 23.16
C GLY A 907 -2.76 10.58 23.42
N ASP A 908 -2.28 10.64 24.67
CA ASP A 908 -0.86 10.94 24.92
C ASP A 908 0.08 9.86 24.36
N VAL A 909 -0.39 8.60 24.38
CA VAL A 909 0.33 7.43 23.90
C VAL A 909 -0.47 6.81 22.76
N LEU A 910 0.09 6.85 21.56
CA LEU A 910 -0.44 6.14 20.39
C LEU A 910 0.53 5.03 20.00
N THR A 911 0.05 3.79 20.02
CA THR A 911 0.84 2.65 19.54
C THR A 911 1.03 2.74 18.02
N ALA A 912 2.10 2.15 17.48
CA ALA A 912 2.35 2.20 16.03
C ALA A 912 1.22 1.54 15.21
N CYS A 913 0.63 0.46 15.72
CA CYS A 913 -0.49 -0.21 15.07
C CYS A 913 -1.79 0.60 15.11
N GLN A 914 -2.04 1.37 16.17
CA GLN A 914 -3.17 2.30 16.28
C GLN A 914 -2.99 3.49 15.33
N GLN A 915 -1.84 4.17 15.40
CA GLN A 915 -1.59 5.40 14.66
C GLN A 915 -1.67 5.21 13.14
N THR A 916 -1.12 4.10 12.63
CA THR A 916 -1.13 3.83 11.19
C THR A 916 -2.49 3.42 10.64
N CYS A 917 -3.44 2.99 11.48
CA CYS A 917 -4.67 2.33 11.05
C CYS A 917 -5.64 3.33 10.38
N PRO A 918 -5.91 3.21 9.06
CA PRO A 918 -6.75 4.19 8.35
C PRO A 918 -8.20 4.23 8.84
N THR A 919 -8.70 3.09 9.31
CA THR A 919 -10.08 2.91 9.77
C THR A 919 -10.24 3.03 11.27
N GLN A 920 -9.15 3.31 12.01
CA GLN A 920 -9.15 3.43 13.48
C GLN A 920 -9.73 2.18 14.17
N ALA A 921 -9.41 1.00 13.65
CA ALA A 921 -9.86 -0.27 14.21
C ALA A 921 -9.17 -0.63 15.53
N ILE A 922 -8.04 -0.01 15.87
CA ILE A 922 -7.27 -0.29 17.07
C ILE A 922 -7.24 0.97 17.93
N THR A 923 -7.65 0.85 19.20
CA THR A 923 -7.60 1.92 20.20
C THR A 923 -6.84 1.42 21.41
N PHE A 924 -5.80 2.14 21.81
CA PHE A 924 -4.99 1.82 23.00
C PHE A 924 -5.09 2.96 24.02
N GLY A 925 -5.07 2.61 25.31
CA GLY A 925 -5.12 3.60 26.37
C GLY A 925 -5.19 3.00 27.77
N ASN A 926 -5.57 3.82 28.74
CA ASN A 926 -5.70 3.43 30.14
C ASN A 926 -7.12 2.95 30.48
N LEU A 927 -7.30 1.65 30.71
CA LEU A 927 -8.57 1.03 31.13
C LEU A 927 -9.07 1.49 32.51
N LYS A 928 -8.23 2.08 33.36
CA LYS A 928 -8.68 2.70 34.62
C LYS A 928 -9.31 4.07 34.44
N ASP A 929 -9.13 4.70 33.28
CA ASP A 929 -9.80 5.97 32.96
C ASP A 929 -11.11 5.65 32.22
N ASP A 930 -12.23 5.73 32.94
CA ASP A 930 -13.58 5.50 32.40
C ASP A 930 -13.95 6.46 31.26
N LYS A 931 -13.24 7.59 31.13
CA LYS A 931 -13.45 8.56 30.06
C LYS A 931 -12.62 8.26 28.81
N SER A 932 -11.63 7.36 28.90
CA SER A 932 -10.80 6.98 27.75
C SER A 932 -11.61 6.24 26.69
N GLU A 933 -11.24 6.41 25.42
CA GLU A 933 -11.92 5.73 24.32
C GLU A 933 -11.79 4.20 24.41
N VAL A 934 -10.64 3.70 24.89
CA VAL A 934 -10.45 2.25 25.08
C VAL A 934 -11.39 1.67 26.14
N SER A 935 -11.63 2.39 27.25
CA SER A 935 -12.56 1.93 28.29
C SER A 935 -14.00 1.91 27.77
N LYS A 936 -14.43 2.94 27.04
CA LYS A 936 -15.76 2.98 26.40
C LYS A 936 -15.98 1.80 25.45
N LEU A 937 -14.97 1.49 24.63
CA LEU A 937 -15.02 0.37 23.69
C LEU A 937 -14.99 -0.99 24.40
N ALA A 938 -14.22 -1.13 25.49
CA ALA A 938 -14.17 -2.36 26.27
C ALA A 938 -15.52 -2.67 26.95
N HIS A 939 -16.30 -1.65 27.30
CA HIS A 939 -17.66 -1.79 27.85
C HIS A 939 -18.76 -1.85 26.77
N SER A 940 -18.38 -1.90 25.49
CA SER A 940 -19.36 -2.02 24.40
C SER A 940 -20.19 -3.30 24.53
N PRO A 941 -21.49 -3.29 24.21
CA PRO A 941 -22.29 -4.52 24.15
C PRO A 941 -21.77 -5.55 23.15
N ARG A 942 -20.98 -5.13 22.15
CA ARG A 942 -20.31 -6.00 21.18
C ARG A 942 -18.96 -6.54 21.67
N ALA A 943 -18.49 -6.13 22.85
CA ALA A 943 -17.18 -6.52 23.36
C ALA A 943 -17.12 -8.02 23.68
N TYR A 944 -15.99 -8.67 23.38
CA TYR A 944 -15.67 -10.04 23.77
C TYR A 944 -14.16 -10.23 23.90
N HIS A 945 -13.75 -11.28 24.60
CA HIS A 945 -12.37 -11.74 24.62
C HIS A 945 -12.22 -13.00 23.78
N VAL A 946 -11.12 -13.10 23.04
CA VAL A 946 -10.80 -14.31 22.27
C VAL A 946 -10.34 -15.39 23.25
N LEU A 947 -10.92 -16.59 23.16
CA LEU A 947 -10.64 -17.73 24.06
C LEU A 947 -10.90 -17.39 25.54
N GLU A 948 -12.00 -16.68 25.81
CA GLU A 948 -12.40 -16.24 27.15
C GLU A 948 -12.56 -17.42 28.13
N GLU A 949 -13.00 -18.58 27.61
CA GLU A 949 -13.19 -19.84 28.33
C GLU A 949 -11.92 -20.37 29.00
N LEU A 950 -10.73 -19.94 28.55
CA LEU A 950 -9.46 -20.32 29.17
C LEU A 950 -9.15 -19.53 30.45
N GLY A 951 -9.94 -18.51 30.79
CA GLY A 951 -9.76 -17.72 32.02
C GLY A 951 -8.47 -16.90 32.04
N THR A 952 -7.85 -16.62 30.89
CA THR A 952 -6.56 -15.88 30.81
C THR A 952 -6.69 -14.38 31.11
N ARG A 953 -7.92 -13.85 31.19
CA ARG A 953 -8.23 -12.43 31.43
C ARG A 953 -7.41 -11.46 30.55
N PRO A 954 -7.60 -11.47 29.21
CA PRO A 954 -6.89 -10.58 28.29
C PRO A 954 -7.04 -9.09 28.63
N SER A 955 -6.00 -8.30 28.35
CA SER A 955 -6.08 -6.82 28.35
C SER A 955 -6.47 -6.26 26.98
N VAL A 956 -6.73 -7.13 26.01
CA VAL A 956 -7.20 -6.78 24.67
C VAL A 956 -8.64 -7.22 24.53
N THR A 957 -9.52 -6.27 24.24
CA THR A 957 -10.95 -6.49 24.01
C THR A 957 -11.26 -6.35 22.53
N TYR A 958 -11.98 -7.31 21.97
CA TYR A 958 -12.42 -7.26 20.58
C TYR A 958 -13.88 -6.83 20.51
N LEU A 959 -14.29 -6.12 19.46
CA LEU A 959 -15.71 -5.88 19.16
C LEU A 959 -16.13 -6.74 17.98
N LYS A 960 -17.26 -7.43 18.10
CA LYS A 960 -17.80 -8.31 17.04
C LYS A 960 -18.01 -7.54 15.73
N LYS A 961 -17.68 -8.17 14.59
CA LYS A 961 -18.03 -7.62 13.27
C LYS A 961 -19.55 -7.52 13.12
N VAL A 962 -20.06 -6.44 12.53
CA VAL A 962 -21.50 -6.30 12.28
C VAL A 962 -21.79 -6.70 10.84
N VAL A 963 -22.58 -7.76 10.65
CA VAL A 963 -22.98 -8.26 9.33
C VAL A 963 -24.41 -7.83 9.01
N ARG A 964 -24.74 -7.75 7.73
CA ARG A 964 -26.10 -7.46 7.27
C ARG A 964 -26.68 -8.77 6.80
N GLY A 965 -27.63 -9.34 7.55
CA GLY A 965 -28.38 -10.50 7.10
C GLY A 965 -29.13 -10.15 5.81
N HIS A 966 -28.72 -10.76 4.71
CA HIS A 966 -29.54 -10.83 3.51
C HIS A 966 -30.47 -12.04 3.69
N ALA A 967 -31.75 -11.76 3.92
CA ALA A 967 -32.81 -12.77 3.95
C ALA A 967 -32.94 -13.46 2.59
#